data_AF-A0A0E0E0T6-F1
#
_entry.id   AF-A0A0E0E0T6-F1
#
_cell.length_a   1.000
_cell.length_b   1.000
_cell.length_c   1.000
_cell.angle_alpha   90.00
_cell.angle_beta   90.00
_cell.angle_gamma   90.00
#
_symmetry.space_group_name_H-M   'P 1'
#
loop_
_entity.id
_entity.type
_entity.pdbx_description
1 polymer ?
#
loop_
_entity_poly.entity_id
_entity_poly.type
_entity_poly.pdbx_seq_one_letter_code
_entity_poly.pdbx_strand_id
1 'polypeptide(L)'
;MCLSMLCIYIYSYSRVVCLCACSIALQHQEATASNMASPDTGTTPPATADQQPPPKPPSWEYQLREYLLLLSSVVAIATYSAGLAPPGGVRQKDAGGGQYKAGDPTLQDIAAAAGGAAHARYLAFYYCNATAFAASLVVNLLLLVLEEASTVGLAMLRTVMVLDVLVLMAAYAAGSCRDLPSTVYVSTLVVALSAYLAIRIIYQTGRNPSATTTISPAGDDDDNQLRKVLMLLATFATEITYTAGLGPPGGFQDDGGPTLRSAGGGQSARLAAFFYCNTAAFVASLSIVVPLLSSRLQRMHLELYPPILAALLGLMGAYTAGSSRDLRTIAYVVALVAAVLAYILLAMAIALKKKKKKHDVDLPGGVEDSETTWPPRNEKDGQLEGEKGSKNNEPMKDNDFVLLLATLAASITYQAGLDPPGGVWSEDDKLYGRNAGDPILLSTHAKHYKAFFYCNSTAFAASLVVILMVQSKIVKGKALVIATMILDLFGLIGAYAAGSCRDVSTSIYVIALAGAVLVYVVIHVVFWPDDCYVSNQKDKEVEKRRERLLLLAILVATIAYQAGLTPPGGFWNKDDGESGHRAGVPVLLDNYPRRYHAFFYCNATAFMASVALIILLVNPKLYKLGIRCYALYVCMMVGMFGLMGAYAAGSARKVRTSIYVFVLVGVVIAFLLVQLVYFNIQAVWKQLLVFLNVKKEPTSNSDSANTTNGSSSDSEQNIASNTEEESKKKEYLMTLAILAASVTYQAGLNPPGSVWQEGGNVGNPVMRDNNYPRYNAFFYCNSTSFMASIIVIILLLQQYQKKYGGFLLYAMNMVIVVNLLGLLGAYAAGSCRDWETSGYVIALAVVVLACIMIHFMLLYHNGKSKGRVGGVQEINTLPVNHS
;
A
#
# COMPACT_ATOMS: atom_id res chain seq x y z
N MET A 1 1.27 30.68 -14.27
CA MET A 1 0.74 29.97 -15.46
C MET A 1 0.13 28.61 -15.12
N CYS A 2 0.77 27.71 -14.37
CA CYS A 2 0.11 26.45 -13.96
C CYS A 2 -1.11 26.66 -13.05
N LEU A 3 -1.06 27.58 -12.07
CA LEU A 3 -2.24 27.92 -11.25
C LEU A 3 -3.38 28.55 -12.06
N SER A 4 -3.06 29.38 -13.06
CA SER A 4 -4.09 29.99 -13.92
C SER A 4 -4.71 28.95 -14.85
N MET A 5 -3.93 28.02 -15.39
CA MET A 5 -4.42 26.87 -16.17
C MET A 5 -5.24 25.91 -15.29
N LEU A 6 -4.86 25.70 -14.02
CA LEU A 6 -5.62 24.91 -13.05
C LEU A 6 -6.96 25.59 -12.67
N CYS A 7 -6.96 26.91 -12.48
CA CYS A 7 -8.20 27.67 -12.27
C CYS A 7 -9.11 27.64 -13.49
N ILE A 8 -8.56 27.73 -14.71
CA ILE A 8 -9.34 27.58 -15.96
C ILE A 8 -9.88 26.15 -16.11
N TYR A 9 -9.09 25.14 -15.77
CA TYR A 9 -9.50 23.73 -15.75
C TYR A 9 -10.66 23.50 -14.78
N ILE A 10 -10.54 23.99 -13.54
CA ILE A 10 -11.56 23.85 -12.49
C ILE A 10 -12.82 24.67 -12.83
N TYR A 11 -12.66 25.89 -13.36
CA TYR A 11 -13.76 26.79 -13.70
C TYR A 11 -14.56 26.29 -14.92
N SER A 12 -13.89 25.83 -15.98
CA SER A 12 -14.55 25.28 -17.17
C SER A 12 -15.23 23.94 -16.87
N TYR A 13 -14.62 23.06 -16.07
CA TYR A 13 -15.23 21.80 -15.66
C TYR A 13 -16.45 22.02 -14.74
N SER A 14 -16.38 23.02 -13.85
CA SER A 14 -17.51 23.39 -12.98
C SER A 14 -18.71 23.92 -13.76
N ARG A 15 -18.49 24.74 -14.80
CA ARG A 15 -19.60 25.24 -15.65
C ARG A 15 -20.30 24.13 -16.42
N VAL A 16 -19.56 23.19 -17.01
CA VAL A 16 -20.13 22.09 -17.80
C VAL A 16 -20.95 21.13 -16.92
N VAL A 17 -20.49 20.85 -15.70
CA VAL A 17 -21.22 19.96 -14.78
C VAL A 17 -22.41 20.67 -14.13
N CYS A 18 -22.31 21.97 -13.83
CA CYS A 18 -23.43 22.74 -13.29
C CYS A 18 -24.57 22.91 -14.31
N LEU A 19 -24.23 23.11 -15.60
CA LEU A 19 -25.20 23.13 -16.70
C LEU A 19 -25.85 21.75 -16.91
N CYS A 20 -25.08 20.65 -16.81
CA CYS A 20 -25.64 19.29 -16.88
C CYS A 20 -26.51 18.93 -15.66
N ALA A 21 -26.16 19.35 -14.44
CA ALA A 21 -26.94 19.09 -13.24
C ALA A 21 -28.26 19.88 -13.22
N CYS A 22 -28.27 21.11 -13.77
CA CYS A 22 -29.47 21.93 -13.89
C CYS A 22 -30.43 21.38 -14.96
N SER A 23 -29.93 20.86 -16.10
CA SER A 23 -30.76 20.22 -17.12
C SER A 23 -31.33 18.85 -16.69
N ILE A 24 -30.62 18.09 -15.86
CA ILE A 24 -31.09 16.78 -15.35
C ILE A 24 -32.14 16.97 -14.24
N ALA A 25 -32.06 18.05 -13.45
CA ALA A 25 -33.07 18.39 -12.45
C ALA A 25 -34.40 18.84 -13.07
N LEU A 26 -34.39 19.38 -14.29
CA LEU A 26 -35.57 19.84 -15.03
C LEU A 26 -36.29 18.73 -15.82
N GLN A 27 -35.69 17.56 -16.02
CA GLN A 27 -36.30 16.43 -16.76
C GLN A 27 -36.88 15.34 -15.86
N HIS A 28 -36.71 15.40 -14.54
CA HIS A 28 -37.16 14.33 -13.63
C HIS A 28 -38.45 14.66 -12.85
N GLN A 29 -39.28 15.57 -13.36
CA GLN A 29 -40.58 15.92 -12.77
C GLN A 29 -41.80 15.35 -13.53
N GLU A 30 -41.59 14.55 -14.59
CA GLU A 30 -42.64 13.83 -15.32
C GLU A 30 -42.26 12.35 -15.50
N ALA A 31 -42.45 11.53 -14.47
CA ALA A 31 -42.68 10.08 -14.58
C ALA A 31 -42.86 9.45 -13.17
N THR A 32 -44.04 9.63 -12.57
CA THR A 32 -44.48 8.85 -11.40
C THR A 32 -45.95 8.50 -11.52
N ALA A 33 -46.24 7.32 -12.06
CA ALA A 33 -47.44 6.49 -11.89
C ALA A 33 -47.14 5.20 -12.68
N SER A 34 -47.29 3.96 -12.23
CA SER A 34 -48.22 3.35 -11.28
C SER A 34 -47.66 1.96 -10.95
N ASN A 35 -47.69 1.51 -9.70
CA ASN A 35 -47.59 0.08 -9.37
C ASN A 35 -48.55 -0.21 -8.20
N MET A 36 -49.69 -0.83 -8.53
CA MET A 36 -50.60 -1.46 -7.57
C MET A 36 -50.40 -2.97 -7.65
N ALA A 37 -50.28 -3.59 -6.48
CA ALA A 37 -50.20 -5.04 -6.28
C ALA A 37 -51.61 -5.62 -6.06
N SER A 38 -51.83 -6.87 -6.51
CA SER A 38 -52.79 -7.85 -5.95
C SER A 38 -52.66 -9.20 -6.70
N PRO A 39 -53.30 -10.33 -6.28
CA PRO A 39 -52.85 -11.23 -5.21
C PRO A 39 -52.66 -12.70 -5.69
N ASP A 40 -52.23 -13.56 -4.77
CA ASP A 40 -51.93 -14.99 -4.91
C ASP A 40 -53.05 -15.87 -5.52
N THR A 41 -52.62 -16.88 -6.29
CA THR A 41 -53.31 -18.18 -6.41
C THR A 41 -52.28 -19.31 -6.48
N GLY A 42 -52.42 -20.29 -5.60
CA GLY A 42 -51.52 -21.43 -5.48
C GLY A 42 -51.72 -22.51 -6.55
N THR A 43 -50.66 -23.28 -6.78
CA THR A 43 -50.72 -24.64 -7.33
C THR A 43 -49.47 -25.44 -6.92
N THR A 44 -49.69 -26.73 -6.75
CA THR A 44 -48.84 -27.82 -6.26
C THR A 44 -47.60 -28.13 -7.14
N PRO A 45 -46.57 -28.81 -6.58
CA PRO A 45 -45.27 -28.98 -7.23
C PRO A 45 -45.21 -30.24 -8.12
N PRO A 46 -44.47 -30.23 -9.25
CA PRO A 46 -44.01 -31.46 -9.87
C PRO A 46 -42.53 -31.74 -9.58
N ALA A 47 -42.34 -33.00 -9.19
CA ALA A 47 -41.19 -33.89 -9.17
C ALA A 47 -39.86 -33.48 -9.87
N THR A 48 -38.79 -33.70 -9.10
CA THR A 48 -37.44 -34.19 -9.48
C THR A 48 -36.76 -33.51 -10.66
N ALA A 49 -36.05 -32.41 -10.36
CA ALA A 49 -34.87 -31.99 -11.11
C ALA A 49 -33.64 -32.65 -10.50
N ASP A 50 -32.83 -33.28 -11.34
CA ASP A 50 -31.52 -33.83 -10.99
C ASP A 50 -30.70 -32.81 -10.20
N GLN A 51 -30.27 -33.21 -9.01
CA GLN A 51 -29.35 -32.44 -8.18
C GLN A 51 -27.99 -32.40 -8.88
N GLN A 52 -27.78 -31.36 -9.69
CA GLN A 52 -26.44 -30.95 -10.06
C GLN A 52 -25.68 -30.67 -8.75
N PRO A 53 -24.52 -31.31 -8.51
CA PRO A 53 -23.79 -31.13 -7.26
C PRO A 53 -23.54 -29.65 -7.03
N PRO A 54 -23.67 -29.16 -5.78
CA PRO A 54 -23.47 -27.75 -5.49
C PRO A 54 -22.12 -27.30 -6.06
N PRO A 55 -22.04 -26.10 -6.67
CA PRO A 55 -20.79 -25.59 -7.21
C PRO A 55 -19.72 -25.66 -6.13
N LYS A 56 -18.57 -26.25 -6.48
CA LYS A 56 -17.42 -26.39 -5.58
C LYS A 56 -17.12 -25.00 -5.00
N PRO A 57 -16.94 -24.86 -3.67
CA PRO A 57 -16.59 -23.57 -3.10
C PRO A 57 -15.26 -23.08 -3.73
N PRO A 58 -15.14 -21.77 -4.02
CA PRO A 58 -13.94 -21.21 -4.63
C PRO A 58 -12.71 -21.50 -3.77
N SER A 59 -11.56 -21.66 -4.41
CA SER A 59 -10.31 -21.93 -3.70
C SER A 59 -9.97 -20.77 -2.77
N TRP A 60 -9.28 -21.05 -1.65
CA TRP A 60 -8.98 -20.02 -0.65
C TRP A 60 -8.06 -18.92 -1.21
N GLU A 61 -7.20 -19.24 -2.18
CA GLU A 61 -6.31 -18.28 -2.85
C GLU A 61 -7.13 -17.23 -3.60
N TYR A 62 -8.23 -17.64 -4.21
CA TYR A 62 -9.14 -16.73 -4.89
C TYR A 62 -9.90 -15.86 -3.89
N GLN A 63 -10.37 -16.44 -2.78
CA GLN A 63 -11.00 -15.69 -1.68
C GLN A 63 -10.06 -14.67 -1.03
N LEU A 64 -8.75 -14.93 -1.03
CA LEU A 64 -7.72 -14.10 -0.39
C LEU A 64 -6.85 -13.32 -1.39
N ARG A 65 -7.25 -13.29 -2.67
CA ARG A 65 -6.47 -12.75 -3.80
C ARG A 65 -5.98 -11.32 -3.56
N GLU A 66 -6.83 -10.45 -3.04
CA GLU A 66 -6.50 -9.05 -2.70
C GLU A 66 -5.33 -8.96 -1.70
N TYR A 67 -5.32 -9.83 -0.70
CA TYR A 67 -4.30 -9.85 0.33
C TYR A 67 -3.01 -10.51 -0.11
N LEU A 68 -3.11 -11.57 -0.92
CA LEU A 68 -1.93 -12.17 -1.53
C LEU A 68 -1.22 -11.17 -2.43
N LEU A 69 -1.98 -10.37 -3.19
CA LEU A 69 -1.45 -9.30 -4.04
C LEU A 69 -0.83 -8.17 -3.21
N LEU A 70 -1.43 -7.82 -2.07
CA LEU A 70 -0.83 -6.87 -1.14
C LEU A 70 0.49 -7.40 -0.56
N LEU A 71 0.52 -8.65 -0.10
CA LEU A 71 1.70 -9.31 0.45
C LEU A 71 2.85 -9.37 -0.56
N SER A 72 2.60 -9.87 -1.77
CA SER A 72 3.63 -9.92 -2.81
C SER A 72 4.06 -8.52 -3.26
N SER A 73 3.16 -7.54 -3.29
CA SER A 73 3.55 -6.15 -3.57
C SER A 73 4.48 -5.59 -2.49
N VAL A 74 4.18 -5.83 -1.22
CA VAL A 74 5.01 -5.38 -0.09
C VAL A 74 6.38 -6.06 -0.10
N VAL A 75 6.45 -7.36 -0.38
CA VAL A 75 7.72 -8.08 -0.53
C VAL A 75 8.51 -7.53 -1.73
N ALA A 76 7.86 -7.21 -2.84
CA ALA A 76 8.50 -6.55 -3.98
C ALA A 76 9.09 -5.17 -3.63
N ILE A 77 8.40 -4.35 -2.83
CA ILE A 77 8.92 -3.06 -2.34
C ILE A 77 10.21 -3.27 -1.55
N ALA A 78 10.14 -4.15 -0.55
CA ALA A 78 11.23 -4.38 0.38
C ALA A 78 12.48 -4.92 -0.32
N THR A 79 12.29 -5.89 -1.22
CA THR A 79 13.39 -6.53 -1.98
C THR A 79 13.96 -5.61 -3.07
N TYR A 80 13.13 -4.78 -3.71
CA TYR A 80 13.61 -3.76 -4.65
C TYR A 80 14.52 -2.75 -3.94
N SER A 81 14.08 -2.21 -2.80
CA SER A 81 14.89 -1.27 -2.01
C SER A 81 16.20 -1.91 -1.52
N ALA A 82 16.13 -3.13 -0.98
CA ALA A 82 17.30 -3.85 -0.49
C ALA A 82 18.30 -4.23 -1.61
N GLY A 83 17.82 -4.44 -2.84
CA GLY A 83 18.69 -4.73 -3.99
C GLY A 83 19.49 -3.52 -4.47
N LEU A 84 18.94 -2.30 -4.34
CA LEU A 84 19.65 -1.06 -4.71
C LEU A 84 20.58 -0.55 -3.60
N ALA A 85 20.24 -0.85 -2.34
CA ALA A 85 21.02 -0.53 -1.15
C ALA A 85 21.41 -1.84 -0.42
N PRO A 86 22.50 -2.51 -0.85
CA PRO A 86 22.87 -3.81 -0.31
C PRO A 86 23.25 -3.73 1.18
N PRO A 87 23.11 -4.84 1.93
CA PRO A 87 23.61 -4.93 3.30
C PRO A 87 25.11 -4.68 3.32
N GLY A 88 25.61 -4.12 4.43
CA GLY A 88 26.99 -3.64 4.54
C GLY A 88 27.22 -2.25 3.95
N GLY A 89 26.24 -1.66 3.28
CA GLY A 89 26.39 -0.37 2.62
C GLY A 89 27.27 -0.45 1.37
N VAL A 90 27.72 0.72 0.93
CA VAL A 90 28.53 0.89 -0.28
C VAL A 90 29.74 1.74 0.03
N ARG A 91 30.88 1.44 -0.60
CA ARG A 91 32.10 2.20 -0.36
C ARG A 91 32.03 3.61 -0.92
N GLN A 92 32.62 4.56 -0.19
CA GLN A 92 32.73 5.96 -0.59
C GLN A 92 34.12 6.32 -1.16
N LYS A 93 35.06 5.36 -1.27
CA LYS A 93 36.44 5.61 -1.75
C LYS A 93 36.93 4.50 -2.67
N ASP A 94 37.70 4.89 -3.69
CA ASP A 94 38.44 3.95 -4.55
C ASP A 94 39.66 3.40 -3.79
N ALA A 95 39.99 2.13 -4.00
CA ALA A 95 41.21 1.56 -3.45
C ALA A 95 42.43 1.88 -4.35
N GLY A 96 43.55 2.25 -3.73
CA GLY A 96 44.81 2.45 -4.44
C GLY A 96 45.22 1.17 -5.21
N GLY A 97 45.41 1.29 -6.52
CA GLY A 97 45.78 0.17 -7.41
C GLY A 97 44.64 -0.39 -8.28
N GLY A 98 43.42 0.14 -8.19
CA GLY A 98 42.33 -0.20 -9.12
C GLY A 98 41.62 -1.53 -8.85
N GLN A 99 41.87 -2.17 -7.70
CA GLN A 99 41.18 -3.41 -7.30
C GLN A 99 39.69 -3.21 -6.98
N TYR A 100 39.28 -2.04 -6.48
CA TYR A 100 37.90 -1.78 -6.04
C TYR A 100 37.47 -0.34 -6.34
N LYS A 101 36.20 -0.13 -6.71
CA LYS A 101 35.63 1.19 -7.04
C LYS A 101 34.61 1.62 -5.99
N ALA A 102 34.43 2.92 -5.82
CA ALA A 102 33.35 3.44 -4.99
C ALA A 102 31.97 2.93 -5.47
N GLY A 103 30.99 2.84 -4.57
CA GLY A 103 29.65 2.33 -4.90
C GLY A 103 29.55 0.80 -4.97
N ASP A 104 30.68 0.08 -4.94
CA ASP A 104 30.69 -1.37 -4.76
C ASP A 104 30.21 -1.73 -3.33
N PRO A 105 29.50 -2.87 -3.15
CA PRO A 105 28.98 -3.29 -1.86
C PRO A 105 30.13 -3.66 -0.93
N THR A 106 30.14 -3.14 0.29
CA THR A 106 31.27 -3.36 1.21
C THR A 106 31.43 -4.83 1.61
N LEU A 107 30.32 -5.58 1.74
CA LEU A 107 30.31 -7.02 2.05
C LEU A 107 30.93 -7.90 0.95
N GLN A 108 30.95 -7.45 -0.31
CA GLN A 108 31.55 -8.19 -1.42
C GLN A 108 33.07 -8.38 -1.23
N ASP A 109 33.72 -7.40 -0.61
CA ASP A 109 35.19 -7.28 -0.58
C ASP A 109 35.84 -7.60 0.77
N ILE A 110 35.18 -7.34 1.92
CA ILE A 110 35.67 -7.82 3.24
C ILE A 110 35.94 -9.33 3.16
N ALA A 111 35.15 -10.03 2.36
CA ALA A 111 35.28 -11.44 2.09
C ALA A 111 36.44 -11.87 1.19
N ALA A 112 36.85 -11.01 0.25
CA ALA A 112 38.04 -11.25 -0.57
C ALA A 112 39.31 -11.18 0.30
N ALA A 113 39.28 -10.38 1.38
CA ALA A 113 40.38 -10.24 2.35
C ALA A 113 40.31 -11.20 3.55
N ALA A 114 39.13 -11.63 4.00
CA ALA A 114 38.92 -12.36 5.27
C ALA A 114 38.54 -13.85 5.13
N GLY A 115 38.68 -14.42 3.93
CA GLY A 115 38.26 -15.80 3.63
C GLY A 115 36.79 -15.87 3.22
N GLY A 116 36.49 -16.65 2.17
CA GLY A 116 35.27 -16.56 1.33
C GLY A 116 33.88 -16.63 1.98
N ALA A 117 33.76 -16.76 3.30
CA ALA A 117 32.50 -16.83 4.02
C ALA A 117 31.63 -15.56 3.88
N ALA A 118 32.21 -14.35 3.94
CA ALA A 118 31.44 -13.12 3.77
C ALA A 118 30.98 -12.89 2.30
N HIS A 119 31.71 -13.47 1.33
CA HIS A 119 31.44 -13.33 -0.11
C HIS A 119 30.27 -14.25 -0.45
N ALA A 120 30.33 -15.48 0.07
CA ALA A 120 29.23 -16.43 0.01
C ALA A 120 27.95 -15.86 0.63
N ARG A 121 28.04 -15.11 1.75
CA ARG A 121 26.88 -14.43 2.36
C ARG A 121 26.32 -13.33 1.47
N TYR A 122 27.17 -12.45 0.93
CA TYR A 122 26.72 -11.41 0.00
C TYR A 122 26.04 -12.03 -1.23
N LEU A 123 26.65 -13.05 -1.82
CA LEU A 123 26.13 -13.71 -3.00
C LEU A 123 24.81 -14.45 -2.72
N ALA A 124 24.71 -15.11 -1.56
CA ALA A 124 23.47 -15.72 -1.09
C ALA A 124 22.37 -14.68 -0.89
N PHE A 125 22.67 -13.56 -0.23
CA PHE A 125 21.73 -12.43 -0.12
C PHE A 125 21.28 -11.95 -1.50
N TYR A 126 22.23 -11.68 -2.39
CA TYR A 126 21.97 -11.11 -3.71
C TYR A 126 21.04 -12.00 -4.54
N TYR A 127 21.37 -13.29 -4.70
CA TYR A 127 20.56 -14.21 -5.48
C TYR A 127 19.19 -14.45 -4.84
N CYS A 128 19.12 -14.62 -3.52
CA CYS A 128 17.86 -14.83 -2.83
C CYS A 128 16.96 -13.58 -2.90
N ASN A 129 17.52 -12.38 -2.72
CA ASN A 129 16.77 -11.12 -2.82
C ASN A 129 16.25 -10.85 -4.23
N ALA A 130 17.10 -11.05 -5.25
CA ALA A 130 16.67 -10.91 -6.65
C ALA A 130 15.61 -11.95 -7.04
N THR A 131 15.72 -13.19 -6.54
CA THR A 131 14.69 -14.21 -6.72
C THR A 131 13.40 -13.84 -6.04
N ALA A 132 13.45 -13.32 -4.81
CA ALA A 132 12.26 -12.89 -4.06
C ALA A 132 11.53 -11.76 -4.80
N PHE A 133 12.27 -10.75 -5.26
CA PHE A 133 11.72 -9.67 -6.08
C PHE A 133 11.03 -10.21 -7.35
N ALA A 134 11.70 -11.08 -8.10
CA ALA A 134 11.14 -11.67 -9.31
C ALA A 134 9.92 -12.57 -9.03
N ALA A 135 9.99 -13.41 -7.99
CA ALA A 135 8.91 -14.30 -7.56
C ALA A 135 7.68 -13.49 -7.13
N SER A 136 7.84 -12.44 -6.34
CA SER A 136 6.77 -11.50 -5.96
C SER A 136 6.10 -10.84 -7.17
N LEU A 137 6.86 -10.44 -8.20
CA LEU A 137 6.28 -9.92 -9.45
C LEU A 137 5.53 -11.00 -10.23
N VAL A 138 6.04 -12.23 -10.28
CA VAL A 138 5.35 -13.37 -10.91
C VAL A 138 4.07 -13.71 -10.16
N VAL A 139 4.06 -13.68 -8.83
CA VAL A 139 2.84 -13.84 -8.01
C VAL A 139 1.83 -12.75 -8.34
N ASN A 140 2.22 -11.48 -8.38
CA ASN A 140 1.34 -10.37 -8.77
C ASN A 140 0.74 -10.58 -10.18
N LEU A 141 1.54 -11.04 -11.13
CA LEU A 141 1.09 -11.32 -12.50
C LEU A 141 0.16 -12.53 -12.57
N LEU A 142 0.53 -13.65 -11.95
CA LEU A 142 -0.30 -14.86 -11.88
C LEU A 142 -1.64 -14.56 -11.22
N LEU A 143 -1.62 -13.81 -10.11
CA LEU A 143 -2.83 -13.31 -9.46
C LEU A 143 -3.60 -12.34 -10.34
N LEU A 144 -3.07 -11.76 -11.42
CA LEU A 144 -3.86 -10.97 -12.38
C LEU A 144 -4.49 -11.84 -13.48
N VAL A 145 -3.86 -12.97 -13.84
CA VAL A 145 -4.21 -13.85 -14.97
C VAL A 145 -5.18 -14.97 -14.59
N LEU A 146 -5.04 -15.53 -13.39
CA LEU A 146 -5.75 -16.74 -12.98
C LEU A 146 -7.27 -16.51 -12.85
N GLU A 147 -8.01 -17.00 -13.84
CA GLU A 147 -9.46 -17.23 -13.77
C GLU A 147 -9.74 -18.58 -13.07
N GLU A 148 -10.92 -18.67 -12.45
CA GLU A 148 -11.37 -19.55 -11.34
C GLU A 148 -11.11 -21.07 -11.43
N ALA A 149 -10.58 -21.61 -12.54
CA ALA A 149 -10.70 -23.04 -12.87
C ALA A 149 -9.39 -23.79 -13.22
N SER A 150 -8.20 -23.18 -13.29
CA SER A 150 -6.98 -23.92 -13.66
C SER A 150 -6.25 -24.56 -12.45
N THR A 151 -6.31 -25.89 -12.34
CA THR A 151 -5.60 -26.67 -11.31
C THR A 151 -4.08 -26.49 -11.40
N VAL A 152 -3.55 -26.43 -12.62
CA VAL A 152 -2.12 -26.22 -12.90
C VAL A 152 -1.66 -24.83 -12.47
N GLY A 153 -2.43 -23.79 -12.79
CA GLY A 153 -2.05 -22.43 -12.44
C GLY A 153 -2.15 -22.14 -10.93
N LEU A 154 -3.07 -22.79 -10.22
CA LEU A 154 -3.12 -22.72 -8.75
C LEU A 154 -1.93 -23.43 -8.10
N ALA A 155 -1.53 -24.59 -8.63
CA ALA A 155 -0.33 -25.30 -8.16
C ALA A 155 0.95 -24.49 -8.42
N MET A 156 1.06 -23.85 -9.60
CA MET A 156 2.13 -22.89 -9.91
C MET A 156 2.15 -21.73 -8.91
N LEU A 157 1.00 -21.07 -8.67
CA LEU A 157 0.89 -19.96 -7.71
C LEU A 157 1.38 -20.35 -6.32
N ARG A 158 0.93 -21.49 -5.79
CA ARG A 158 1.37 -22.01 -4.48
C ARG A 158 2.88 -22.23 -4.43
N THR A 159 3.42 -22.81 -5.49
CA THR A 159 4.85 -23.13 -5.57
C THR A 159 5.69 -21.86 -5.56
N VAL A 160 5.31 -20.86 -6.35
CA VAL A 160 6.01 -19.56 -6.41
C VAL A 160 5.87 -18.81 -5.09
N MET A 161 4.71 -18.82 -4.44
CA MET A 161 4.52 -18.18 -3.12
C MET A 161 5.38 -18.81 -2.01
N VAL A 162 5.48 -20.15 -1.97
CA VAL A 162 6.35 -20.83 -1.00
C VAL A 162 7.82 -20.52 -1.29
N LEU A 163 8.20 -20.54 -2.58
CA LEU A 163 9.53 -20.15 -3.00
C LEU A 163 9.84 -18.72 -2.53
N ASP A 164 8.94 -17.77 -2.78
CA ASP A 164 9.06 -16.35 -2.42
C ASP A 164 9.36 -16.16 -0.92
N VAL A 165 8.59 -16.81 -0.03
CA VAL A 165 8.84 -16.75 1.42
C VAL A 165 10.19 -17.36 1.80
N LEU A 166 10.55 -18.52 1.23
CA LEU A 166 11.82 -19.19 1.54
C LEU A 166 13.03 -18.37 1.09
N VAL A 167 13.00 -17.82 -0.13
CA VAL A 167 14.09 -16.98 -0.62
C VAL A 167 14.13 -15.63 0.11
N LEU A 168 13.00 -15.08 0.55
CA LEU A 168 12.99 -13.88 1.39
C LEU A 168 13.67 -14.13 2.75
N MET A 169 13.37 -15.26 3.39
CA MET A 169 14.01 -15.66 4.65
C MET A 169 15.51 -15.92 4.47
N ALA A 170 15.90 -16.58 3.39
CA ALA A 170 17.31 -16.81 3.06
C ALA A 170 18.05 -15.50 2.81
N ALA A 171 17.44 -14.56 2.08
CA ALA A 171 17.99 -13.22 1.89
C ALA A 171 18.16 -12.49 3.23
N TYR A 172 17.13 -12.48 4.07
CA TYR A 172 17.24 -11.85 5.40
C TYR A 172 18.35 -12.47 6.24
N ALA A 173 18.45 -13.80 6.31
CA ALA A 173 19.50 -14.48 7.06
C ALA A 173 20.90 -14.14 6.54
N ALA A 174 21.08 -14.16 5.22
CA ALA A 174 22.38 -13.86 4.60
C ALA A 174 22.79 -12.39 4.74
N GLY A 175 21.84 -11.45 4.66
CA GLY A 175 22.12 -10.02 4.68
C GLY A 175 22.18 -9.38 6.07
N SER A 176 21.46 -9.92 7.06
CA SER A 176 21.38 -9.32 8.41
C SER A 176 22.48 -9.80 9.37
N CYS A 177 23.00 -11.01 9.18
CA CYS A 177 23.97 -11.64 10.08
C CYS A 177 25.39 -11.12 9.86
N ARG A 178 26.10 -10.80 10.95
CA ARG A 178 27.46 -10.21 10.89
C ARG A 178 28.48 -11.08 11.60
N ASP A 179 28.10 -11.57 12.76
CA ASP A 179 28.90 -12.36 13.69
C ASP A 179 28.33 -13.78 13.85
N LEU A 180 29.08 -14.66 14.53
CA LEU A 180 28.65 -16.04 14.77
C LEU A 180 27.34 -16.14 15.59
N PRO A 181 27.17 -15.46 16.75
CA PRO A 181 25.95 -15.58 17.54
C PRO A 181 24.71 -15.02 16.82
N SER A 182 24.82 -13.92 16.08
CA SER A 182 23.71 -13.46 15.21
C SER A 182 23.35 -14.52 14.17
N THR A 183 24.36 -15.09 13.49
CA THR A 183 24.14 -16.15 12.48
C THR A 183 23.44 -17.38 13.06
N VAL A 184 23.87 -17.86 14.23
CA VAL A 184 23.25 -19.00 14.91
C VAL A 184 21.80 -18.69 15.26
N TYR A 185 21.54 -17.51 15.83
CA TYR A 185 20.19 -17.10 16.23
C TYR A 185 19.22 -17.04 15.04
N VAL A 186 19.59 -16.33 13.97
CA VAL A 186 18.72 -16.18 12.79
C VAL A 186 18.53 -17.51 12.08
N SER A 187 19.61 -18.28 11.90
CA SER A 187 19.51 -19.59 11.24
C SER A 187 18.61 -20.54 12.03
N THR A 188 18.69 -20.53 13.37
CA THR A 188 17.82 -21.35 14.21
C THR A 188 16.35 -20.98 14.03
N LEU A 189 16.02 -19.68 14.05
CA LEU A 189 14.65 -19.20 13.83
C LEU A 189 14.13 -19.50 12.42
N VAL A 190 14.98 -19.31 11.40
CA VAL A 190 14.66 -19.59 9.99
C VAL A 190 14.42 -21.07 9.76
N VAL A 191 15.26 -21.95 10.31
CA VAL A 191 15.09 -23.41 10.22
C VAL A 191 13.85 -23.86 10.97
N ALA A 192 13.61 -23.34 12.18
CA ALA A 192 12.42 -23.66 12.96
C ALA A 192 11.13 -23.26 12.22
N LEU A 193 11.10 -22.06 11.64
CA LEU A 193 9.97 -21.61 10.83
C LEU A 193 9.84 -22.46 9.56
N SER A 194 10.91 -22.73 8.83
CA SER A 194 10.88 -23.59 7.63
C SER A 194 10.35 -24.99 7.93
N ALA A 195 10.76 -25.59 9.06
CA ALA A 195 10.24 -26.87 9.53
C ALA A 195 8.75 -26.78 9.88
N TYR A 196 8.32 -25.70 10.55
CA TYR A 196 6.93 -25.42 10.81
C TYR A 196 6.09 -25.32 9.52
N LEU A 197 6.60 -24.63 8.49
CA LEU A 197 5.98 -24.53 7.17
C LEU A 197 5.84 -25.91 6.52
N ALA A 198 6.92 -26.69 6.51
CA ALA A 198 6.93 -28.03 5.93
C ALA A 198 5.93 -28.96 6.62
N ILE A 199 5.89 -28.98 7.95
CA ILE A 199 4.93 -29.77 8.74
C ILE A 199 3.49 -29.35 8.40
N ARG A 200 3.21 -28.05 8.33
CA ARG A 200 1.89 -27.53 7.94
C ARG A 200 1.49 -27.97 6.52
N ILE A 201 2.39 -27.88 5.55
CA ILE A 201 2.13 -28.28 4.15
C ILE A 201 1.88 -29.79 4.06
N ILE A 202 2.68 -30.61 4.73
CA ILE A 202 2.53 -32.08 4.77
C ILE A 202 1.22 -32.47 5.45
N TYR A 203 0.89 -31.85 6.59
CA TYR A 203 -0.36 -32.09 7.31
C TYR A 203 -1.60 -31.74 6.47
N GLN A 204 -1.52 -30.68 5.65
CA GLN A 204 -2.60 -30.31 4.72
C GLN A 204 -2.71 -31.30 3.54
N THR A 205 -1.59 -31.81 3.05
CA THR A 205 -1.56 -32.77 1.93
C THR A 205 -2.05 -34.17 2.34
N GLY A 206 -1.78 -34.59 3.58
CA GLY A 206 -2.13 -35.92 4.09
C GLY A 206 -3.60 -36.10 4.53
N ARG A 207 -4.45 -35.07 4.48
CA ARG A 207 -5.83 -35.16 4.95
C ARG A 207 -6.79 -35.48 3.80
N ASN A 208 -7.36 -36.69 3.82
CA ASN A 208 -8.35 -37.15 2.85
C ASN A 208 -9.56 -36.18 2.75
N PRO A 209 -9.94 -35.73 1.55
CA PRO A 209 -11.07 -34.80 1.34
C PRO A 209 -12.45 -35.39 1.67
N SER A 210 -12.58 -36.72 1.80
CA SER A 210 -13.86 -37.41 2.02
C SER A 210 -14.47 -37.27 3.41
N ALA A 211 -13.78 -36.68 4.39
CA ALA A 211 -14.36 -36.38 5.71
C ALA A 211 -14.65 -34.89 5.86
N THR A 212 -15.35 -34.33 4.88
CA THR A 212 -15.90 -32.97 4.97
C THR A 212 -17.38 -33.11 5.32
N THR A 213 -17.68 -33.21 6.62
CA THR A 213 -19.04 -32.93 7.09
C THR A 213 -19.40 -31.55 6.58
N THR A 214 -20.49 -31.51 5.82
CA THR A 214 -21.23 -30.34 5.37
C THR A 214 -21.63 -29.47 6.56
N ILE A 215 -20.67 -28.73 7.08
CA ILE A 215 -20.91 -27.49 7.79
C ILE A 215 -20.48 -26.44 6.78
N SER A 216 -21.45 -25.75 6.18
CA SER A 216 -21.17 -24.50 5.47
C SER A 216 -20.16 -23.72 6.30
N PRO A 217 -19.05 -23.19 5.75
CA PRO A 217 -18.23 -22.26 6.48
C PRO A 217 -19.01 -20.95 6.53
N ALA A 218 -20.06 -20.90 7.34
CA ALA A 218 -20.39 -19.70 8.08
C ALA A 218 -19.22 -19.52 9.07
N GLY A 219 -18.06 -19.12 8.54
CA GLY A 219 -17.12 -18.38 9.35
C GLY A 219 -17.89 -17.16 9.81
N ASP A 220 -17.99 -16.98 11.12
CA ASP A 220 -18.55 -15.76 11.70
C ASP A 220 -17.89 -14.58 10.98
N ASP A 221 -18.65 -13.58 10.56
CA ASP A 221 -18.13 -12.44 9.78
C ASP A 221 -16.92 -11.78 10.51
N ASP A 222 -16.92 -11.89 11.84
CA ASP A 222 -15.85 -11.55 12.77
C ASP A 222 -14.52 -12.30 12.54
N ASP A 223 -14.55 -13.59 12.21
CA ASP A 223 -13.33 -14.40 11.96
C ASP A 223 -12.67 -14.01 10.65
N ASN A 224 -13.47 -13.74 9.61
CA ASN A 224 -12.98 -13.23 8.34
C ASN A 224 -12.36 -11.85 8.53
N GLN A 225 -13.01 -10.94 9.25
CA GLN A 225 -12.47 -9.63 9.55
C GLN A 225 -11.13 -9.72 10.30
N LEU A 226 -11.06 -10.53 11.35
CA LEU A 226 -9.82 -10.70 12.11
C LEU A 226 -8.67 -11.22 11.23
N ARG A 227 -8.94 -12.18 10.33
CA ARG A 227 -7.94 -12.67 9.38
C ARG A 227 -7.37 -11.55 8.51
N LYS A 228 -8.23 -10.68 7.97
CA LYS A 228 -7.83 -9.56 7.12
C LYS A 228 -6.87 -8.63 7.86
N VAL A 229 -7.26 -8.27 9.09
CA VAL A 229 -6.49 -7.38 9.96
C VAL A 229 -5.12 -7.96 10.33
N LEU A 230 -5.09 -9.22 10.76
CA LEU A 230 -3.84 -9.86 11.18
C LEU A 230 -2.88 -10.08 10.02
N MET A 231 -3.40 -10.37 8.84
CA MET A 231 -2.58 -10.53 7.64
C MET A 231 -1.99 -9.18 7.21
N LEU A 232 -2.75 -8.09 7.29
CA LEU A 232 -2.24 -6.74 7.04
C LEU A 232 -1.12 -6.37 8.02
N LEU A 233 -1.34 -6.58 9.32
CA LEU A 233 -0.34 -6.32 10.36
C LEU A 233 0.94 -7.14 10.15
N ALA A 234 0.80 -8.43 9.86
CA ALA A 234 1.92 -9.34 9.67
C ALA A 234 2.72 -9.02 8.39
N THR A 235 2.03 -8.73 7.29
CA THR A 235 2.64 -8.33 6.01
C THR A 235 3.51 -7.10 6.20
N PHE A 236 2.95 -6.11 6.89
CA PHE A 236 3.61 -4.86 7.19
C PHE A 236 4.79 -5.00 8.16
N ALA A 237 4.59 -5.73 9.26
CA ALA A 237 5.66 -5.96 10.22
C ALA A 237 6.83 -6.71 9.57
N THR A 238 6.54 -7.63 8.63
CA THR A 238 7.54 -8.30 7.79
C THR A 238 8.34 -7.30 6.95
N GLU A 239 7.68 -6.35 6.26
CA GLU A 239 8.34 -5.32 5.43
C GLU A 239 9.34 -4.46 6.23
N ILE A 240 8.87 -3.92 7.35
CA ILE A 240 9.66 -3.01 8.18
C ILE A 240 10.83 -3.73 8.80
N THR A 241 10.59 -4.92 9.36
CA THR A 241 11.64 -5.67 10.03
C THR A 241 12.64 -6.23 9.02
N TYR A 242 12.21 -6.56 7.80
CA TYR A 242 13.13 -6.92 6.70
C TYR A 242 14.06 -5.76 6.37
N THR A 243 13.51 -4.58 6.06
CA THR A 243 14.30 -3.39 5.70
C THR A 243 15.22 -2.94 6.84
N ALA A 244 14.70 -2.87 8.07
CA ALA A 244 15.47 -2.49 9.26
C ALA A 244 16.49 -3.55 9.71
N GLY A 245 16.29 -4.83 9.39
CA GLY A 245 17.27 -5.87 9.69
C GLY A 245 18.47 -5.84 8.76
N LEU A 246 18.26 -5.44 7.49
CA LEU A 246 19.31 -5.25 6.50
C LEU A 246 20.06 -3.92 6.67
N GLY A 247 19.37 -2.88 7.13
CA GLY A 247 19.96 -1.56 7.43
C GLY A 247 19.95 -1.28 8.94
N PRO A 248 21.09 -1.36 9.65
CA PRO A 248 21.14 -1.08 11.08
C PRO A 248 20.80 0.41 11.34
N PRO A 249 20.42 0.78 12.56
CA PRO A 249 20.11 2.17 12.90
C PRO A 249 21.30 3.09 12.59
N GLY A 250 21.03 4.18 11.85
CA GLY A 250 22.06 5.10 11.38
C GLY A 250 22.96 4.57 10.24
N GLY A 251 22.64 3.42 9.65
CA GLY A 251 23.31 2.90 8.45
C GLY A 251 24.70 2.29 8.70
N PHE A 252 25.53 2.32 7.65
CA PHE A 252 26.84 1.69 7.61
C PHE A 252 27.96 2.72 7.48
N GLN A 253 29.12 2.39 8.03
CA GLN A 253 30.37 3.11 7.80
C GLN A 253 31.11 2.56 6.56
N ASP A 254 32.16 3.26 6.14
CA ASP A 254 33.00 2.89 4.99
C ASP A 254 33.66 1.50 5.13
N ASP A 255 33.91 1.05 6.36
CA ASP A 255 34.44 -0.28 6.68
C ASP A 255 33.39 -1.40 6.61
N GLY A 256 32.14 -1.06 6.31
CA GLY A 256 31.00 -1.99 6.26
C GLY A 256 30.43 -2.35 7.64
N GLY A 257 31.00 -1.80 8.71
CA GLY A 257 30.50 -1.90 10.06
C GLY A 257 29.23 -1.06 10.27
N PRO A 258 28.41 -1.40 11.28
CA PRO A 258 27.29 -0.55 11.68
C PRO A 258 27.80 0.75 12.30
N THR A 259 27.13 1.87 12.02
CA THR A 259 27.45 3.14 12.66
C THR A 259 27.22 3.08 14.19
N LEU A 260 26.25 2.28 14.64
CA LEU A 260 25.95 2.02 16.05
C LEU A 260 26.91 0.96 16.66
N ARG A 261 28.19 1.31 16.89
CA ARG A 261 29.21 0.43 17.51
C ARG A 261 29.66 0.88 18.91
N SER A 262 30.26 -0.03 19.68
CA SER A 262 30.86 0.28 20.99
C SER A 262 32.24 0.93 20.82
N ALA A 263 32.68 1.73 21.79
CA ALA A 263 33.97 2.46 21.80
C ALA A 263 35.22 1.56 21.74
N GLY A 264 35.06 0.23 21.78
CA GLY A 264 36.12 -0.78 21.60
C GLY A 264 35.97 -1.64 20.34
N GLY A 265 35.16 -1.22 19.36
CA GLY A 265 34.96 -1.96 18.10
C GLY A 265 34.01 -3.17 18.18
N GLY A 266 33.54 -3.55 19.37
CA GLY A 266 32.54 -4.61 19.57
C GLY A 266 31.09 -4.17 19.33
N GLN A 267 30.18 -5.15 19.20
CA GLN A 267 28.73 -4.93 19.13
C GLN A 267 28.25 -4.19 20.39
N SER A 268 27.60 -3.04 20.22
CA SER A 268 26.97 -2.36 21.36
C SER A 268 25.80 -3.20 21.87
N ALA A 269 25.58 -3.26 23.19
CA ALA A 269 24.44 -3.97 23.77
C ALA A 269 23.10 -3.51 23.17
N ARG A 270 23.03 -2.25 22.72
CA ARG A 270 21.88 -1.66 22.03
C ARG A 270 21.69 -2.21 20.62
N LEU A 271 22.75 -2.29 19.82
CA LEU A 271 22.69 -2.88 18.49
C LEU A 271 22.28 -4.37 18.58
N ALA A 272 22.79 -5.09 19.58
CA ALA A 272 22.39 -6.47 19.84
C ALA A 272 20.90 -6.56 20.21
N ALA A 273 20.43 -5.73 21.15
CA ALA A 273 19.00 -5.67 21.53
C ALA A 273 18.11 -5.34 20.32
N PHE A 274 18.49 -4.34 19.52
CA PHE A 274 17.81 -4.00 18.27
C PHE A 274 17.71 -5.22 17.34
N PHE A 275 18.84 -5.88 17.08
CA PHE A 275 18.92 -7.01 16.16
C PHE A 275 18.06 -8.20 16.59
N TYR A 276 18.16 -8.61 17.85
CA TYR A 276 17.39 -9.74 18.38
C TYR A 276 15.89 -9.43 18.39
N CYS A 277 15.48 -8.24 18.84
CA CYS A 277 14.08 -7.84 18.85
C CYS A 277 13.51 -7.71 17.42
N ASN A 278 14.26 -7.12 16.49
CA ASN A 278 13.84 -6.96 15.09
C ASN A 278 13.70 -8.31 14.40
N THR A 279 14.65 -9.21 14.59
CA THR A 279 14.61 -10.55 13.98
C THR A 279 13.50 -11.42 14.57
N ALA A 280 13.28 -11.34 15.89
CA ALA A 280 12.14 -12.00 16.52
C ALA A 280 10.82 -11.48 15.93
N ALA A 281 10.69 -10.16 15.72
CA ALA A 281 9.52 -9.58 15.08
C ALA A 281 9.34 -10.03 13.63
N PHE A 282 10.41 -10.11 12.84
CA PHE A 282 10.38 -10.60 11.46
C PHE A 282 9.86 -12.04 11.38
N VAL A 283 10.47 -12.95 12.14
CA VAL A 283 10.11 -14.38 12.13
C VAL A 283 8.69 -14.59 12.70
N ALA A 284 8.34 -13.88 13.78
CA ALA A 284 6.99 -13.94 14.34
C ALA A 284 5.94 -13.45 13.34
N SER A 285 6.23 -12.40 12.58
CA SER A 285 5.33 -11.88 11.54
C SER A 285 5.11 -12.88 10.41
N LEU A 286 6.17 -13.51 9.89
CA LEU A 286 6.03 -14.57 8.89
C LEU A 286 5.27 -15.81 9.42
N SER A 287 5.44 -16.12 10.71
CA SER A 287 4.71 -17.20 11.39
C SER A 287 3.21 -16.93 11.50
N ILE A 288 2.77 -15.66 11.41
CA ILE A 288 1.36 -15.27 11.37
C ILE A 288 0.79 -15.43 9.95
N VAL A 289 1.56 -15.08 8.92
CA VAL A 289 1.10 -15.11 7.51
C VAL A 289 0.68 -16.53 7.11
N VAL A 290 1.47 -17.54 7.44
CA VAL A 290 1.25 -18.91 6.93
C VAL A 290 -0.04 -19.57 7.46
N PRO A 291 -0.35 -19.55 8.76
CA PRO A 291 -1.62 -20.08 9.26
C PRO A 291 -2.83 -19.29 8.75
N LEU A 292 -2.66 -17.97 8.52
CA LEU A 292 -3.67 -17.09 7.95
C LEU A 292 -3.93 -17.31 6.46
N LEU A 293 -3.15 -18.14 5.77
CA LEU A 293 -3.46 -18.59 4.40
C LEU A 293 -4.36 -19.85 4.39
N SER A 294 -4.51 -20.58 5.50
CA SER A 294 -5.30 -21.82 5.54
C SER A 294 -6.80 -21.58 5.78
N SER A 295 -7.73 -22.32 5.18
CA SER A 295 -9.19 -22.07 5.32
C SER A 295 -9.81 -22.35 6.71
N ARG A 296 -9.04 -22.69 7.74
CA ARG A 296 -9.55 -23.19 9.05
C ARG A 296 -9.15 -22.31 10.24
N LEU A 297 -9.52 -21.03 10.20
CA LEU A 297 -9.16 -20.06 11.23
C LEU A 297 -9.86 -20.30 12.59
N GLN A 298 -11.07 -20.84 12.60
CA GLN A 298 -11.93 -21.00 13.79
C GLN A 298 -11.30 -21.76 14.97
N ARG A 299 -10.26 -22.58 14.73
CA ARG A 299 -9.57 -23.36 15.78
C ARG A 299 -8.24 -22.76 16.24
N MET A 300 -7.76 -21.67 15.63
CA MET A 300 -6.38 -21.15 15.79
C MET A 300 -6.26 -19.82 16.55
N HIS A 301 -7.35 -19.29 17.13
CA HIS A 301 -7.31 -18.03 17.90
C HIS A 301 -6.29 -18.03 19.04
N LEU A 302 -6.11 -19.17 19.73
CA LEU A 302 -5.12 -19.31 20.80
C LEU A 302 -3.68 -19.50 20.26
N GLU A 303 -3.54 -20.02 19.03
CA GLU A 303 -2.24 -20.24 18.37
C GLU A 303 -1.66 -18.95 17.77
N LEU A 304 -2.49 -17.97 17.38
CA LEU A 304 -2.04 -16.72 16.78
C LEU A 304 -1.67 -15.63 17.79
N TYR A 305 -2.19 -15.69 19.02
CA TYR A 305 -1.92 -14.67 20.03
C TYR A 305 -0.42 -14.57 20.41
N PRO A 306 0.31 -15.70 20.64
CA PRO A 306 1.74 -15.65 20.94
C PRO A 306 2.60 -14.99 19.85
N PRO A 307 2.49 -15.32 18.54
CA PRO A 307 3.29 -14.67 17.52
C PRO A 307 2.90 -13.21 17.28
N ILE A 308 1.63 -12.81 17.44
CA ILE A 308 1.24 -11.38 17.39
C ILE A 308 1.92 -10.59 18.52
N LEU A 309 1.85 -11.12 19.74
CA LEU A 309 2.48 -10.49 20.89
C LEU A 309 4.01 -10.41 20.71
N ALA A 310 4.63 -11.48 20.21
CA ALA A 310 6.06 -11.50 19.89
C ALA A 310 6.44 -10.48 18.81
N ALA A 311 5.62 -10.33 17.76
CA ALA A 311 5.83 -9.35 16.70
C ALA A 311 5.77 -7.91 17.23
N LEU A 312 4.74 -7.58 18.02
CA LEU A 312 4.57 -6.24 18.60
C LEU A 312 5.67 -5.92 19.62
N LEU A 313 5.97 -6.84 20.54
CA LEU A 313 7.04 -6.65 21.53
C LEU A 313 8.41 -6.53 20.86
N GLY A 314 8.67 -7.34 19.83
CA GLY A 314 9.90 -7.26 19.05
C GLY A 314 10.03 -5.92 18.30
N LEU A 315 8.94 -5.41 17.69
CA LEU A 315 8.94 -4.12 17.02
C LEU A 315 9.19 -2.97 18.02
N MET A 316 8.51 -2.98 19.16
CA MET A 316 8.69 -1.96 20.21
C MET A 316 10.09 -2.01 20.81
N GLY A 317 10.62 -3.21 21.08
CA GLY A 317 11.98 -3.42 21.56
C GLY A 317 13.02 -2.93 20.56
N ALA A 318 12.88 -3.27 19.29
CA ALA A 318 13.76 -2.80 18.24
C ALA A 318 13.71 -1.27 18.11
N TYR A 319 12.52 -0.66 18.08
CA TYR A 319 12.37 0.79 18.01
C TYR A 319 13.04 1.49 19.21
N THR A 320 12.82 1.01 20.44
CA THR A 320 13.44 1.60 21.65
C THR A 320 14.97 1.51 21.60
N ALA A 321 15.53 0.41 21.12
CA ALA A 321 16.97 0.20 21.05
C ALA A 321 17.63 0.97 19.90
N GLY A 322 16.91 1.16 18.79
CA GLY A 322 17.44 1.77 17.56
C GLY A 322 17.21 3.27 17.41
N SER A 323 16.17 3.84 18.04
CA SER A 323 15.71 5.20 17.68
C SER A 323 16.45 6.37 18.37
N SER A 324 16.97 6.21 19.59
CA SER A 324 17.74 7.27 20.25
C SER A 324 18.70 6.77 21.31
N ARG A 325 19.73 7.59 21.59
CA ARG A 325 20.83 7.29 22.51
C ARG A 325 20.78 8.08 23.83
N ASP A 326 20.01 9.17 23.89
CA ASP A 326 19.84 10.01 25.09
C ASP A 326 18.88 9.36 26.10
N LEU A 327 19.29 9.29 27.38
CA LEU A 327 18.51 8.61 28.42
C LEU A 327 17.09 9.15 28.57
N ARG A 328 16.87 10.46 28.40
CA ARG A 328 15.52 11.05 28.56
C ARG A 328 14.62 10.65 27.39
N THR A 329 15.15 10.66 26.18
CA THR A 329 14.42 10.18 25.00
C THR A 329 14.11 8.68 25.10
N ILE A 330 15.05 7.86 25.59
CA ILE A 330 14.81 6.43 25.84
C ILE A 330 13.73 6.25 26.91
N ALA A 331 13.83 6.96 28.05
CA ALA A 331 12.83 6.89 29.11
C ALA A 331 11.42 7.27 28.61
N TYR A 332 11.34 8.26 27.73
CA TYR A 332 10.10 8.66 27.08
C TYR A 332 9.51 7.54 26.19
N VAL A 333 10.31 6.95 25.30
CA VAL A 333 9.83 5.83 24.45
C VAL A 333 9.46 4.63 25.30
N VAL A 334 10.23 4.30 26.34
CA VAL A 334 9.91 3.22 27.30
C VAL A 334 8.60 3.51 28.02
N ALA A 335 8.34 4.77 28.42
CA ALA A 335 7.06 5.15 29.03
C ALA A 335 5.88 5.03 28.06
N LEU A 336 6.05 5.43 26.78
CA LEU A 336 5.05 5.20 25.74
C LEU A 336 4.78 3.70 25.56
N VAL A 337 5.84 2.90 25.42
CA VAL A 337 5.76 1.42 25.32
C VAL A 337 5.03 0.83 26.51
N ALA A 338 5.35 1.26 27.73
CA ALA A 338 4.67 0.82 28.94
C ALA A 338 3.19 1.21 28.94
N ALA A 339 2.82 2.39 28.44
CA ALA A 339 1.43 2.81 28.30
C ALA A 339 0.67 1.95 27.28
N VAL A 340 1.29 1.62 26.14
CA VAL A 340 0.71 0.69 25.14
C VAL A 340 0.51 -0.69 25.77
N LEU A 341 1.51 -1.21 26.49
CA LEU A 341 1.42 -2.51 27.18
C LEU A 341 0.35 -2.51 28.27
N ALA A 342 0.25 -1.44 29.06
CA ALA A 342 -0.79 -1.30 30.08
C ALA A 342 -2.19 -1.31 29.45
N TYR A 343 -2.37 -0.65 28.31
CA TYR A 343 -3.62 -0.72 27.54
C TYR A 343 -3.92 -2.15 27.07
N ILE A 344 -2.93 -2.87 26.52
CA ILE A 344 -3.10 -4.27 26.09
C ILE A 344 -3.50 -5.17 27.26
N LEU A 345 -2.81 -5.04 28.41
CA LEU A 345 -3.10 -5.81 29.62
C LEU A 345 -4.51 -5.50 30.16
N LEU A 346 -4.90 -4.22 30.18
CA LEU A 346 -6.23 -3.78 30.57
C LEU A 346 -7.31 -4.36 29.64
N ALA A 347 -7.06 -4.30 28.33
CA ALA A 347 -7.95 -4.89 27.32
C ALA A 347 -8.10 -6.39 27.53
N MET A 348 -6.99 -7.13 27.72
CA MET A 348 -7.03 -8.56 28.04
C MET A 348 -7.83 -8.86 29.31
N ALA A 349 -7.61 -8.09 30.39
CA ALA A 349 -8.33 -8.28 31.65
C ALA A 349 -9.85 -8.08 31.49
N ILE A 350 -10.27 -7.09 30.71
CA ILE A 350 -11.68 -6.85 30.37
C ILE A 350 -12.25 -8.02 29.56
N ALA A 351 -11.50 -8.54 28.58
CA ALA A 351 -11.92 -9.69 27.77
C ALA A 351 -12.10 -10.96 28.62
N LEU A 352 -11.15 -11.25 29.52
CA LEU A 352 -11.21 -12.38 30.43
C LEU A 352 -12.39 -12.27 31.40
N LYS A 353 -12.67 -11.07 31.94
CA LYS A 353 -13.86 -10.83 32.79
C LYS A 353 -15.16 -11.08 32.03
N LYS A 354 -15.28 -10.65 30.77
CA LYS A 354 -16.45 -10.94 29.92
C LYS A 354 -16.61 -12.44 29.65
N LYS A 355 -15.51 -13.15 29.39
CA LYS A 355 -15.51 -14.59 29.11
C LYS A 355 -15.92 -15.41 30.35
N LYS A 356 -15.42 -15.02 31.53
CA LYS A 356 -15.83 -15.61 32.82
C LYS A 356 -17.31 -15.39 33.11
N LYS A 357 -17.82 -14.17 32.84
CA LYS A 357 -19.25 -13.84 32.99
C LYS A 357 -20.16 -14.62 32.04
N LYS A 358 -19.67 -14.99 30.85
CA LYS A 358 -20.41 -15.86 29.91
C LYS A 358 -20.39 -17.33 30.37
N HIS A 359 -19.27 -17.79 30.94
CA HIS A 359 -19.13 -19.16 31.45
C HIS A 359 -19.91 -19.42 32.75
N ASP A 360 -20.11 -18.40 33.61
CA ASP A 360 -20.97 -18.50 34.81
C ASP A 360 -22.47 -18.57 34.47
N VAL A 361 -22.88 -18.16 33.26
CA VAL A 361 -24.28 -18.21 32.81
C VAL A 361 -24.63 -19.56 32.15
N ASP A 362 -23.63 -20.36 31.76
CA ASP A 362 -23.80 -21.62 31.00
C ASP A 362 -23.53 -22.91 31.83
N LEU A 363 -23.46 -22.84 33.17
CA LEU A 363 -23.35 -24.03 34.05
C LEU A 363 -24.74 -24.46 34.59
N PRO A 364 -25.10 -25.77 34.55
CA PRO A 364 -26.42 -26.22 34.98
C PRO A 364 -26.51 -26.26 36.51
N GLY A 365 -27.29 -25.36 37.09
CA GLY A 365 -27.71 -25.45 38.49
C GLY A 365 -28.81 -26.50 38.64
N GLY A 366 -28.55 -27.55 39.41
CA GLY A 366 -29.53 -28.56 39.82
C GLY A 366 -30.25 -28.17 41.12
N VAL A 367 -31.59 -28.17 41.03
CA VAL A 367 -32.67 -28.60 41.96
C VAL A 367 -32.54 -28.30 43.47
N GLU A 368 -33.51 -27.52 44.01
CA GLU A 368 -34.49 -28.02 45.01
C GLU A 368 -35.70 -27.08 45.21
N ASP A 369 -36.86 -27.72 45.05
CA ASP A 369 -38.30 -27.49 45.29
C ASP A 369 -38.81 -26.41 46.27
N SER A 370 -39.91 -25.73 45.89
CA SER A 370 -41.17 -25.70 46.68
C SER A 370 -42.36 -25.13 45.90
N GLU A 371 -43.52 -25.74 46.10
CA GLU A 371 -44.83 -25.50 45.48
C GLU A 371 -45.40 -24.10 45.71
N THR A 372 -46.21 -23.57 44.78
CA THR A 372 -47.67 -23.30 44.94
C THR A 372 -48.28 -22.47 43.79
N THR A 373 -49.18 -23.13 43.04
CA THR A 373 -50.54 -22.73 42.63
C THR A 373 -50.82 -21.34 42.02
N TRP A 374 -51.34 -21.31 40.78
CA TRP A 374 -52.66 -20.77 40.31
C TRP A 374 -52.68 -20.63 38.75
N PRO A 375 -53.86 -20.53 38.07
CA PRO A 375 -54.20 -21.37 36.91
C PRO A 375 -54.42 -20.53 35.60
N PRO A 376 -55.00 -21.08 34.49
CA PRO A 376 -54.71 -20.66 33.13
C PRO A 376 -55.56 -19.50 32.60
N ARG A 377 -55.09 -18.82 31.55
CA ARG A 377 -55.96 -18.09 30.61
C ARG A 377 -55.37 -18.05 29.20
N ASN A 378 -55.95 -18.87 28.33
CA ASN A 378 -55.99 -18.60 26.90
C ASN A 378 -57.10 -17.57 26.66
N GLU A 379 -56.76 -16.44 26.07
CA GLU A 379 -57.71 -15.66 25.27
C GLU A 379 -56.94 -14.96 24.17
N LYS A 380 -57.32 -15.30 22.93
CA LYS A 380 -56.95 -14.61 21.71
C LYS A 380 -57.75 -13.32 21.64
N ASP A 381 -57.13 -12.23 21.20
CA ASP A 381 -57.52 -11.49 19.99
C ASP A 381 -56.76 -10.16 19.88
N GLY A 382 -56.34 -9.84 18.65
CA GLY A 382 -56.42 -8.47 18.15
C GLY A 382 -55.16 -7.58 18.13
N GLN A 383 -54.42 -7.69 17.03
CA GLN A 383 -54.16 -6.57 16.09
C GLN A 383 -53.00 -5.56 16.33
N LEU A 384 -52.05 -5.62 15.37
CA LEU A 384 -51.21 -4.57 14.75
C LEU A 384 -50.21 -3.79 15.62
N GLU A 385 -48.91 -4.09 15.46
CA GLU A 385 -47.95 -3.15 14.86
C GLU A 385 -46.86 -3.94 14.11
N GLY A 386 -46.74 -3.65 12.81
CA GLY A 386 -45.61 -4.11 12.01
C GLY A 386 -44.43 -3.17 12.25
N GLU A 387 -43.36 -3.68 12.84
CA GLU A 387 -42.12 -2.93 12.99
C GLU A 387 -40.97 -3.58 12.20
N LYS A 388 -40.72 -2.95 11.05
CA LYS A 388 -39.46 -2.81 10.32
C LYS A 388 -38.33 -3.76 10.73
N GLY A 389 -38.11 -4.76 9.87
CA GLY A 389 -36.77 -5.30 9.63
C GLY A 389 -35.86 -4.20 9.09
N SER A 390 -35.28 -3.42 10.01
CA SER A 390 -34.18 -2.51 9.73
C SER A 390 -32.98 -3.37 9.34
N LYS A 391 -32.66 -3.38 8.04
CA LYS A 391 -31.36 -3.81 7.52
C LYS A 391 -30.28 -3.13 8.37
N ASN A 392 -29.62 -3.92 9.22
CA ASN A 392 -28.50 -3.44 9.99
C ASN A 392 -27.46 -2.88 9.00
N ASN A 393 -27.17 -1.61 9.21
CA ASN A 393 -26.10 -0.85 8.56
C ASN A 393 -24.83 -1.70 8.51
N GLU A 394 -24.03 -1.56 7.46
CA GLU A 394 -22.67 -2.11 7.37
C GLU A 394 -21.68 -1.15 8.09
N PRO A 395 -21.32 -1.34 9.38
CA PRO A 395 -20.27 -0.57 10.04
C PRO A 395 -18.85 -1.02 9.66
N MET A 396 -18.71 -1.98 8.74
CA MET A 396 -17.54 -2.87 8.65
C MET A 396 -16.40 -2.35 7.76
N LYS A 397 -16.67 -1.48 6.77
CA LYS A 397 -15.66 -0.98 5.81
C LYS A 397 -14.71 0.09 6.38
N ASP A 398 -15.19 0.91 7.31
CA ASP A 398 -14.40 2.03 7.87
C ASP A 398 -13.23 1.57 8.76
N ASN A 399 -13.39 0.43 9.44
CA ASN A 399 -12.35 -0.10 10.33
C ASN A 399 -11.11 -0.57 9.54
N ASP A 400 -11.31 -1.14 8.35
CA ASP A 400 -10.22 -1.63 7.50
C ASP A 400 -9.33 -0.47 7.02
N PHE A 401 -9.93 0.68 6.71
CA PHE A 401 -9.20 1.89 6.32
C PHE A 401 -8.42 2.53 7.45
N VAL A 402 -9.03 2.62 8.63
CA VAL A 402 -8.34 3.15 9.82
C VAL A 402 -7.16 2.26 10.17
N LEU A 403 -7.33 0.94 10.09
CA LEU A 403 -6.24 0.01 10.32
C LEU A 403 -5.13 0.17 9.29
N LEU A 404 -5.46 0.30 8.00
CA LEU A 404 -4.46 0.53 6.96
C LEU A 404 -3.66 1.80 7.20
N LEU A 405 -4.33 2.90 7.57
CA LEU A 405 -3.66 4.17 7.86
C LEU A 405 -2.77 4.06 9.10
N ALA A 406 -3.25 3.46 10.19
CA ALA A 406 -2.47 3.28 11.42
C ALA A 406 -1.27 2.37 11.19
N THR A 407 -1.47 1.27 10.45
CA THR A 407 -0.39 0.39 10.03
C THR A 407 0.66 1.22 9.29
N LEU A 408 0.29 1.90 8.22
CA LEU A 408 1.21 2.72 7.44
C LEU A 408 1.92 3.84 8.24
N ALA A 409 1.21 4.55 9.12
CA ALA A 409 1.79 5.55 10.02
C ALA A 409 2.85 4.94 10.94
N ALA A 410 2.64 3.72 11.45
CA ALA A 410 3.64 3.01 12.23
C ALA A 410 4.91 2.70 11.42
N SER A 411 4.85 2.49 10.09
CA SER A 411 6.05 2.13 9.29
C SER A 411 6.90 3.34 9.05
N ILE A 412 6.28 4.41 8.57
CA ILE A 412 7.02 5.62 8.24
C ILE A 412 7.65 6.24 9.49
N THR A 413 6.99 6.13 10.65
CA THR A 413 7.53 6.61 11.93
C THR A 413 8.59 5.68 12.50
N TYR A 414 8.45 4.36 12.32
CA TYR A 414 9.48 3.39 12.68
C TYR A 414 10.76 3.64 11.88
N GLN A 415 10.66 3.71 10.55
CA GLN A 415 11.80 3.95 9.67
C GLN A 415 12.45 5.32 9.94
N ALA A 416 11.66 6.39 10.04
CA ALA A 416 12.18 7.72 10.37
C ALA A 416 12.83 7.80 11.77
N GLY A 417 12.44 6.92 12.69
CA GLY A 417 13.09 6.80 14.00
C GLY A 417 14.47 6.14 13.91
N LEU A 418 14.68 5.18 13.00
CA LEU A 418 15.94 4.48 12.82
C LEU A 418 16.93 5.21 11.91
N ASP A 419 16.43 6.05 11.01
CA ASP A 419 17.20 6.93 10.13
C ASP A 419 16.79 8.41 10.37
N PRO A 420 17.39 9.08 11.38
CA PRO A 420 16.94 10.39 11.82
C PRO A 420 17.24 11.49 10.78
N PRO A 421 16.39 12.54 10.71
CA PRO A 421 16.62 13.67 9.83
C PRO A 421 17.92 14.38 10.19
N GLY A 422 18.69 14.76 9.17
CA GLY A 422 20.04 15.30 9.34
C GLY A 422 21.14 14.25 9.38
N GLY A 423 20.81 12.96 9.37
CA GLY A 423 21.78 11.88 9.42
C GLY A 423 22.42 11.70 10.80
N VAL A 424 23.43 10.85 10.84
CA VAL A 424 24.19 10.50 12.05
C VAL A 424 25.68 10.75 11.86
N TRP A 425 26.39 11.02 12.95
CA TRP A 425 27.84 11.20 12.92
C TRP A 425 28.53 9.91 12.46
N SER A 426 29.48 10.01 11.54
CA SER A 426 30.20 8.84 11.00
C SER A 426 31.33 8.37 11.90
N GLU A 427 31.97 9.28 12.64
CA GLU A 427 33.18 9.02 13.44
C GLU A 427 33.03 9.55 14.87
N ASP A 428 33.81 8.96 15.79
CA ASP A 428 33.91 9.43 17.18
C ASP A 428 34.83 10.65 17.25
N ASP A 429 34.37 11.72 17.86
CA ASP A 429 35.13 12.94 18.09
C ASP A 429 35.07 13.31 19.58
N LYS A 430 36.18 13.00 20.26
CA LYS A 430 36.34 13.23 21.70
C LYS A 430 36.43 14.72 22.07
N LEU A 431 36.80 15.60 21.14
CA LEU A 431 36.97 17.03 21.42
C LEU A 431 35.62 17.72 21.67
N TYR A 432 34.62 17.35 20.88
CA TYR A 432 33.25 17.87 20.98
C TYR A 432 32.26 16.89 21.63
N GLY A 433 32.76 15.75 22.13
CA GLY A 433 31.93 14.72 22.75
C GLY A 433 30.91 14.08 21.79
N ARG A 434 31.23 14.02 20.49
CA ARG A 434 30.36 13.43 19.46
C ARG A 434 30.73 11.98 19.28
N ASN A 435 29.76 11.07 19.29
CA ASN A 435 30.02 9.65 19.01
C ASN A 435 29.42 9.26 17.66
N ALA A 436 30.05 8.30 16.99
CA ALA A 436 29.55 7.69 15.79
C ALA A 436 28.15 7.09 16.03
N GLY A 437 27.23 7.40 15.13
CA GLY A 437 25.84 6.99 15.19
C GLY A 437 24.97 7.85 16.09
N ASP A 438 25.48 8.93 16.69
CA ASP A 438 24.64 9.95 17.32
C ASP A 438 23.99 10.83 16.23
N PRO A 439 22.70 11.21 16.36
CA PRO A 439 22.02 12.06 15.37
C PRO A 439 22.69 13.44 15.26
N ILE A 440 23.01 13.88 14.03
CA ILE A 440 23.70 15.16 13.81
C ILE A 440 22.79 16.32 14.25
N LEU A 441 21.51 16.26 13.89
CA LEU A 441 20.54 17.31 14.22
C LEU A 441 20.33 17.47 15.73
N LEU A 442 20.58 16.43 16.53
CA LEU A 442 20.56 16.55 18.00
C LEU A 442 21.68 17.46 18.50
N SER A 443 22.85 17.41 17.88
CA SER A 443 24.00 18.24 18.25
C SER A 443 23.94 19.65 17.65
N THR A 444 23.47 19.81 16.41
CA THR A 444 23.45 21.11 15.72
C THR A 444 22.17 21.91 15.99
N HIS A 445 21.01 21.24 16.09
CA HIS A 445 19.69 21.87 16.24
C HIS A 445 18.80 21.09 17.22
N ALA A 446 19.28 20.92 18.47
CA ALA A 446 18.67 20.08 19.50
C ALA A 446 17.15 20.29 19.69
N LYS A 447 16.64 21.52 19.59
CA LYS A 447 15.22 21.83 19.73
C LYS A 447 14.37 21.19 18.62
N HIS A 448 14.83 21.31 17.36
CA HIS A 448 14.15 20.73 16.21
C HIS A 448 14.18 19.21 16.26
N TYR A 449 15.34 18.63 16.55
CA TYR A 449 15.45 17.18 16.70
C TYR A 449 14.56 16.63 17.80
N LYS A 450 14.52 17.26 18.99
CA LYS A 450 13.65 16.82 20.08
C LYS A 450 12.16 16.91 19.71
N ALA A 451 11.74 17.99 19.06
CA ALA A 451 10.37 18.13 18.58
C ALA A 451 10.03 17.02 17.56
N PHE A 452 10.90 16.79 16.57
CA PHE A 452 10.77 15.68 15.63
C PHE A 452 10.62 14.35 16.36
N PHE A 453 11.54 14.03 17.26
CA PHE A 453 11.62 12.74 17.94
C PHE A 453 10.37 12.48 18.79
N TYR A 454 9.94 13.44 19.61
CA TYR A 454 8.74 13.28 20.44
C TYR A 454 7.47 13.13 19.61
N CYS A 455 7.30 13.94 18.56
CA CYS A 455 6.15 13.83 17.66
C CYS A 455 6.14 12.50 16.90
N ASN A 456 7.30 12.07 16.38
CA ASN A 456 7.44 10.82 15.61
C ASN A 456 7.20 9.58 16.49
N SER A 457 7.76 9.54 17.70
CA SER A 457 7.52 8.42 18.64
C SER A 457 6.10 8.41 19.19
N THR A 458 5.48 9.58 19.38
CA THR A 458 4.04 9.66 19.75
C THR A 458 3.17 9.09 18.64
N ALA A 459 3.43 9.49 17.39
CA ALA A 459 2.73 8.97 16.21
C ALA A 459 2.86 7.44 16.14
N PHE A 460 4.10 6.92 16.19
CA PHE A 460 4.36 5.47 16.23
C PHE A 460 3.55 4.74 17.33
N ALA A 461 3.59 5.25 18.56
CA ALA A 461 2.85 4.65 19.68
C ALA A 461 1.32 4.74 19.50
N ALA A 462 0.82 5.90 19.04
CA ALA A 462 -0.60 6.12 18.76
C ALA A 462 -1.09 5.17 17.65
N SER A 463 -0.31 4.99 16.59
CA SER A 463 -0.59 4.04 15.51
C SER A 463 -0.73 2.61 16.04
N LEU A 464 0.18 2.14 16.90
CA LEU A 464 0.08 0.82 17.53
C LEU A 464 -1.18 0.69 18.41
N VAL A 465 -1.50 1.74 19.19
CA VAL A 465 -2.73 1.78 19.99
C VAL A 465 -3.96 1.70 19.09
N VAL A 466 -4.01 2.42 17.96
CA VAL A 466 -5.12 2.35 17.00
C VAL A 466 -5.27 0.93 16.44
N ILE A 467 -4.16 0.30 16.01
CA ILE A 467 -4.16 -1.08 15.51
C ILE A 467 -4.78 -2.03 16.56
N LEU A 468 -4.38 -1.89 17.82
CA LEU A 468 -4.88 -2.72 18.93
C LEU A 468 -6.35 -2.39 19.30
N MET A 469 -6.72 -1.12 19.27
CA MET A 469 -8.09 -0.66 19.52
C MET A 469 -9.05 -1.26 18.51
N VAL A 470 -8.71 -1.18 17.22
CA VAL A 470 -9.52 -1.73 16.12
C VAL A 470 -9.63 -3.26 16.22
N GLN A 471 -8.59 -3.95 16.69
CA GLN A 471 -8.63 -5.39 16.94
C GLN A 471 -9.48 -5.77 18.16
N SER A 472 -9.50 -4.92 19.18
CA SER A 472 -10.21 -5.22 20.42
C SER A 472 -11.73 -4.97 20.25
N LYS A 473 -12.56 -6.01 20.46
CA LYS A 473 -14.04 -5.85 20.59
C LYS A 473 -14.46 -5.03 21.84
N ILE A 474 -13.52 -4.34 22.49
CA ILE A 474 -13.65 -3.66 23.77
C ILE A 474 -13.96 -2.18 23.56
N VAL A 475 -13.38 -1.55 22.54
CA VAL A 475 -13.64 -0.15 22.21
C VAL A 475 -14.83 -0.05 21.28
N LYS A 476 -16.01 0.29 21.81
CA LYS A 476 -17.24 0.50 21.02
C LYS A 476 -17.33 1.89 20.38
N GLY A 477 -16.39 2.80 20.68
CA GLY A 477 -16.48 4.21 20.28
C GLY A 477 -15.69 4.56 19.01
N LYS A 478 -16.38 4.73 17.88
CA LYS A 478 -15.79 5.26 16.63
C LYS A 478 -15.09 6.61 16.83
N ALA A 479 -15.63 7.46 17.71
CA ALA A 479 -15.07 8.77 18.02
C ALA A 479 -13.67 8.68 18.66
N LEU A 480 -13.43 7.69 19.52
CA LEU A 480 -12.13 7.52 20.18
C LEU A 480 -11.07 7.08 19.18
N VAL A 481 -11.40 6.14 18.30
CA VAL A 481 -10.52 5.66 17.21
C VAL A 481 -10.19 6.78 16.22
N ILE A 482 -11.18 7.59 15.85
CA ILE A 482 -10.96 8.74 14.97
C ILE A 482 -10.12 9.81 15.68
N ALA A 483 -10.35 10.08 16.96
CA ALA A 483 -9.57 11.05 17.74
C ALA A 483 -8.10 10.63 17.89
N THR A 484 -7.83 9.34 18.16
CA THR A 484 -6.45 8.82 18.24
C THR A 484 -5.77 8.83 16.88
N MET A 485 -6.49 8.57 15.79
CA MET A 485 -5.97 8.68 14.43
C MET A 485 -5.68 10.14 14.02
N ILE A 486 -6.52 11.10 14.43
CA ILE A 486 -6.24 12.53 14.22
C ILE A 486 -5.00 12.94 15.01
N LEU A 487 -4.85 12.48 16.26
CA LEU A 487 -3.65 12.70 17.07
C LEU A 487 -2.39 12.14 16.38
N ASP A 488 -2.49 10.96 15.77
CA ASP A 488 -1.41 10.35 14.98
C ASP A 488 -1.01 11.24 13.78
N LEU A 489 -2.00 11.72 13.00
CA LEU A 489 -1.76 12.65 11.89
C LEU A 489 -1.13 13.97 12.36
N PHE A 490 -1.53 14.51 13.51
CA PHE A 490 -0.86 15.68 14.09
C PHE A 490 0.58 15.39 14.50
N GLY A 491 0.85 14.21 15.05
CA GLY A 491 2.20 13.72 15.34
C GLY A 491 3.05 13.65 14.06
N LEU A 492 2.51 13.11 12.97
CA LEU A 492 3.17 13.07 11.67
C LEU A 492 3.44 14.47 11.10
N ILE A 493 2.49 15.39 11.14
CA ILE A 493 2.68 16.79 10.68
C ILE A 493 3.78 17.46 11.52
N GLY A 494 3.74 17.32 12.84
CA GLY A 494 4.72 17.90 13.76
C GLY A 494 6.13 17.35 13.52
N ALA A 495 6.25 16.03 13.35
CA ALA A 495 7.50 15.36 13.02
C ALA A 495 8.03 15.84 11.66
N TYR A 496 7.19 15.86 10.63
CA TYR A 496 7.57 16.34 9.30
C TYR A 496 8.06 17.79 9.34
N ALA A 497 7.32 18.69 9.99
CA ALA A 497 7.69 20.09 10.10
C ALA A 497 9.03 20.29 10.82
N ALA A 498 9.23 19.59 11.95
CA ALA A 498 10.46 19.70 12.74
C ALA A 498 11.67 19.02 12.08
N GLY A 499 11.47 17.91 11.36
CA GLY A 499 12.55 17.14 10.75
C GLY A 499 12.98 17.65 9.37
N SER A 500 12.03 18.11 8.54
CA SER A 500 12.32 18.53 7.16
C SER A 500 12.85 19.96 7.04
N CYS A 501 12.47 20.85 7.96
CA CYS A 501 12.86 22.26 7.91
C CYS A 501 14.27 22.48 8.47
N ARG A 502 14.98 23.47 7.91
CA ARG A 502 16.30 23.90 8.39
C ARG A 502 16.33 25.38 8.73
N ASP A 503 15.56 26.18 8.01
CA ASP A 503 15.46 27.63 8.18
C ASP A 503 14.06 28.06 8.59
N VAL A 504 13.98 29.25 9.18
CA VAL A 504 12.73 29.89 9.62
C VAL A 504 11.71 30.00 8.47
N SER A 505 12.16 30.32 7.25
CA SER A 505 11.28 30.43 6.07
C SER A 505 10.61 29.09 5.72
N THR A 506 11.39 28.01 5.71
CA THR A 506 10.88 26.65 5.44
C THR A 506 9.91 26.19 6.53
N SER A 507 10.21 26.50 7.80
CA SER A 507 9.32 26.22 8.92
C SER A 507 8.01 27.00 8.85
N ILE A 508 8.07 28.31 8.55
CA ILE A 508 6.88 29.15 8.38
C ILE A 508 6.00 28.59 7.27
N TYR A 509 6.59 28.18 6.14
CA TYR A 509 5.84 27.61 5.03
C TYR A 509 5.08 26.34 5.41
N VAL A 510 5.76 25.37 6.03
CA VAL A 510 5.13 24.09 6.41
C VAL A 510 4.06 24.29 7.49
N ILE A 511 4.32 25.14 8.49
CA ILE A 511 3.35 25.46 9.55
C ILE A 511 2.15 26.22 8.98
N ALA A 512 2.37 27.17 8.05
CA ALA A 512 1.30 27.89 7.38
C ALA A 512 0.43 26.96 6.54
N LEU A 513 1.03 26.01 5.81
CA LEU A 513 0.29 24.96 5.10
C LEU A 513 -0.52 24.10 6.08
N ALA A 514 0.03 23.75 7.25
CA ALA A 514 -0.68 22.97 8.26
C ALA A 514 -1.88 23.75 8.81
N GLY A 515 -1.69 25.02 9.15
CA GLY A 515 -2.77 25.92 9.54
C GLY A 515 -3.84 26.03 8.45
N ALA A 516 -3.44 26.20 7.19
CA ALA A 516 -4.37 26.28 6.07
C ALA A 516 -5.19 24.99 5.91
N VAL A 517 -4.57 23.81 6.04
CA VAL A 517 -5.27 22.52 6.02
C VAL A 517 -6.27 22.41 7.18
N LEU A 518 -5.88 22.81 8.39
CA LEU A 518 -6.78 22.76 9.55
C LEU A 518 -7.96 23.71 9.39
N VAL A 519 -7.71 24.96 9.00
CA VAL A 519 -8.75 25.95 8.72
C VAL A 519 -9.69 25.42 7.62
N TYR A 520 -9.13 24.84 6.56
CA TYR A 520 -9.90 24.25 5.48
C TYR A 520 -10.82 23.12 5.97
N VAL A 521 -10.30 22.18 6.77
CA VAL A 521 -11.09 21.10 7.38
C VAL A 521 -12.18 21.67 8.28
N VAL A 522 -11.88 22.65 9.13
CA VAL A 522 -12.84 23.28 10.04
C VAL A 522 -13.94 24.01 9.26
N ILE A 523 -13.59 24.76 8.21
CA ILE A 523 -14.57 25.41 7.33
C ILE A 523 -15.53 24.38 6.74
N HIS A 524 -15.00 23.26 6.22
CA HIS A 524 -15.84 22.19 5.69
C HIS A 524 -16.71 21.52 6.75
N VAL A 525 -16.25 21.37 8.00
CA VAL A 525 -17.05 20.83 9.11
C VAL A 525 -18.18 21.79 9.51
N VAL A 526 -17.90 23.10 9.58
CA VAL A 526 -18.80 24.11 10.18
C VAL A 526 -19.85 24.62 9.19
N PHE A 527 -19.48 24.89 7.93
CA PHE A 527 -20.34 25.63 7.00
C PHE A 527 -21.39 24.78 6.27
N TRP A 528 -21.42 23.45 6.44
CA TRP A 528 -22.36 22.61 5.71
C TRP A 528 -23.09 21.59 6.61
N PRO A 529 -24.05 22.03 7.44
CA PRO A 529 -24.91 21.12 8.20
C PRO A 529 -25.81 20.31 7.27
N ASP A 530 -26.15 19.12 7.76
CA ASP A 530 -26.95 18.07 7.13
C ASP A 530 -28.26 18.61 6.51
N ASP A 531 -28.39 18.64 5.17
CA ASP A 531 -29.71 18.66 4.52
C ASP A 531 -29.71 18.07 3.09
N CYS A 532 -30.74 17.25 2.86
CA CYS A 532 -31.16 16.56 1.63
C CYS A 532 -30.50 15.19 1.34
N TYR A 533 -31.20 14.12 1.72
CA TYR A 533 -30.87 12.72 1.42
C TYR A 533 -31.97 12.10 0.55
N VAL A 534 -31.63 11.67 -0.67
CA VAL A 534 -32.42 10.69 -1.45
C VAL A 534 -31.43 9.68 -2.04
N SER A 535 -31.59 8.40 -1.67
CA SER A 535 -30.68 7.30 -2.00
C SER A 535 -31.18 6.44 -3.16
N ASN A 536 -30.25 6.02 -4.03
CA ASN A 536 -29.88 4.62 -4.32
C ASN A 536 -29.20 4.51 -5.70
N GLN A 537 -28.17 3.67 -5.81
CA GLN A 537 -27.14 3.52 -6.87
C GLN A 537 -25.92 4.47 -6.85
N LYS A 538 -26.06 5.78 -6.60
CA LYS A 538 -24.89 6.70 -6.56
C LYS A 538 -23.90 6.40 -5.42
N ASP A 539 -24.38 5.82 -4.31
CA ASP A 539 -23.58 5.62 -3.10
C ASP A 539 -22.48 4.56 -3.24
N LYS A 540 -22.73 3.47 -3.99
CA LYS A 540 -21.73 2.40 -4.18
C LYS A 540 -20.52 2.86 -5.00
N GLU A 541 -20.74 3.72 -6.00
CA GLU A 541 -19.65 4.25 -6.83
C GLU A 541 -18.84 5.32 -6.09
N VAL A 542 -19.53 6.16 -5.31
CA VAL A 542 -18.92 7.15 -4.42
C VAL A 542 -18.03 6.47 -3.38
N GLU A 543 -18.49 5.36 -2.79
CA GLU A 543 -17.70 4.60 -1.83
C GLU A 543 -16.45 4.03 -2.50
N LYS A 544 -16.56 3.33 -3.64
CA LYS A 544 -15.39 2.83 -4.39
C LYS A 544 -14.38 3.93 -4.74
N ARG A 545 -14.85 5.14 -5.05
CA ARG A 545 -13.99 6.29 -5.32
C ARG A 545 -13.27 6.77 -4.06
N ARG A 546 -13.94 6.78 -2.91
CA ARG A 546 -13.34 7.08 -1.60
C ARG A 546 -12.19 6.11 -1.29
N GLU A 547 -12.37 4.82 -1.51
CA GLU A 547 -11.33 3.80 -1.20
C GLU A 547 -10.06 4.06 -2.01
N ARG A 548 -10.19 4.24 -3.33
CA ARG A 548 -9.05 4.47 -4.21
C ARG A 548 -8.35 5.81 -3.93
N LEU A 549 -9.12 6.85 -3.62
CA LEU A 549 -8.55 8.14 -3.24
C LEU A 549 -7.81 8.05 -1.90
N LEU A 550 -8.32 7.30 -0.94
CA LEU A 550 -7.68 7.13 0.36
C LEU A 550 -6.37 6.34 0.22
N LEU A 551 -6.37 5.26 -0.56
CA LEU A 551 -5.16 4.50 -0.90
C LEU A 551 -4.10 5.39 -1.55
N LEU A 552 -4.50 6.25 -2.49
CA LEU A 552 -3.58 7.21 -3.10
C LEU A 552 -3.07 8.23 -2.08
N ALA A 553 -3.94 8.78 -1.23
CA ALA A 553 -3.56 9.76 -0.21
C ALA A 553 -2.51 9.21 0.74
N ILE A 554 -2.77 8.00 1.21
CA ILE A 554 -1.91 7.23 2.10
C ILE A 554 -0.55 7.04 1.44
N LEU A 555 -0.52 6.59 0.18
CA LEU A 555 0.70 6.48 -0.61
C LEU A 555 1.45 7.82 -0.71
N VAL A 556 0.82 8.88 -1.20
CA VAL A 556 1.53 10.16 -1.43
C VAL A 556 2.03 10.72 -0.10
N ALA A 557 1.28 10.57 0.99
CA ALA A 557 1.71 10.97 2.32
C ALA A 557 2.96 10.20 2.78
N THR A 558 3.05 8.88 2.60
CA THR A 558 4.24 8.11 3.03
C THR A 558 5.48 8.52 2.28
N ILE A 559 5.39 8.55 0.95
CA ILE A 559 6.57 8.76 0.13
C ILE A 559 7.07 10.20 0.31
N ALA A 560 6.14 11.17 0.43
CA ALA A 560 6.50 12.56 0.69
C ALA A 560 7.07 12.77 2.10
N TYR A 561 6.55 12.06 3.11
CA TYR A 561 7.06 12.09 4.48
C TYR A 561 8.52 11.63 4.52
N GLN A 562 8.81 10.44 3.97
CA GLN A 562 10.16 9.89 3.93
C GLN A 562 11.11 10.81 3.16
N ALA A 563 10.75 11.21 1.94
CA ALA A 563 11.59 12.06 1.11
C ALA A 563 11.84 13.46 1.71
N GLY A 564 10.92 13.97 2.54
CA GLY A 564 11.12 15.24 3.24
C GLY A 564 12.13 15.14 4.39
N LEU A 565 12.19 13.98 5.06
CA LEU A 565 13.13 13.72 6.15
C LEU A 565 14.51 13.30 5.65
N THR A 566 14.59 12.66 4.47
CA THR A 566 15.82 12.27 3.79
C THR A 566 15.87 12.89 2.38
N PRO A 567 16.23 14.19 2.28
CA PRO A 567 16.24 14.90 1.02
C PRO A 567 17.26 14.28 0.05
N PRO A 568 17.05 14.42 -1.27
CA PRO A 568 17.89 13.78 -2.28
C PRO A 568 19.32 14.25 -2.13
N GLY A 569 20.29 13.33 -2.19
CA GLY A 569 21.70 13.63 -1.98
C GLY A 569 22.16 13.60 -0.53
N GLY A 570 21.25 13.37 0.43
CA GLY A 570 21.57 13.23 1.84
C GLY A 570 22.00 14.53 2.51
N PHE A 571 22.76 14.38 3.58
CA PHE A 571 23.25 15.46 4.43
C PHE A 571 24.77 15.50 4.46
N TRP A 572 25.33 16.66 4.76
CA TRP A 572 26.75 16.76 5.07
C TRP A 572 27.08 16.04 6.38
N ASN A 573 28.15 15.24 6.38
CA ASN A 573 28.54 14.43 7.53
C ASN A 573 29.56 15.12 8.46
N LYS A 574 30.21 16.19 8.01
CA LYS A 574 31.28 16.91 8.72
C LYS A 574 31.11 18.42 8.53
N ASP A 575 31.58 19.19 9.50
CA ASP A 575 31.69 20.65 9.37
C ASP A 575 32.97 20.98 8.61
N ASP A 576 32.89 21.85 7.61
CA ASP A 576 34.06 22.31 6.86
C ASP A 576 34.15 23.85 6.93
N GLY A 577 35.22 24.33 7.55
CA GLY A 577 35.47 25.75 7.77
C GLY A 577 35.90 26.51 6.52
N GLU A 578 36.42 25.83 5.50
CA GLU A 578 36.89 26.47 4.26
C GLU A 578 35.76 26.69 3.26
N SER A 579 34.89 25.69 3.09
CA SER A 579 33.74 25.75 2.18
C SER A 579 32.46 26.29 2.85
N GLY A 580 32.44 26.37 4.19
CA GLY A 580 31.30 26.85 4.97
C GLY A 580 30.18 25.81 5.13
N HIS A 581 30.40 24.56 4.70
CA HIS A 581 29.43 23.48 4.84
C HIS A 581 29.28 23.07 6.31
N ARG A 582 28.03 22.87 6.74
CA ARG A 582 27.70 22.46 8.12
C ARG A 582 27.09 21.07 8.14
N ALA A 583 27.52 20.26 9.10
CA ALA A 583 27.00 18.93 9.28
C ALA A 583 25.48 18.95 9.50
N GLY A 584 24.79 18.01 8.86
CA GLY A 584 23.34 17.90 8.91
C GLY A 584 22.61 18.91 8.03
N VAL A 585 23.28 19.75 7.24
CA VAL A 585 22.59 20.54 6.19
C VAL A 585 22.38 19.66 4.94
N PRO A 586 21.22 19.70 4.25
CA PRO A 586 21.00 18.95 3.02
C PRO A 586 22.03 19.31 1.95
N VAL A 587 22.71 18.31 1.38
CA VAL A 587 23.75 18.55 0.35
C VAL A 587 23.17 19.25 -0.87
N LEU A 588 21.92 18.92 -1.23
CA LEU A 588 21.24 19.53 -2.36
C LEU A 588 20.98 21.03 -2.15
N LEU A 589 20.80 21.48 -0.91
CA LEU A 589 20.57 22.89 -0.58
C LEU A 589 21.84 23.70 -0.88
N ASP A 590 23.00 23.22 -0.46
CA ASP A 590 24.27 23.92 -0.66
C ASP A 590 24.69 23.92 -2.13
N ASN A 591 24.63 22.76 -2.79
CA ASN A 591 25.12 22.62 -4.17
C ASN A 591 24.14 23.15 -5.23
N TYR A 592 22.83 23.00 -5.02
CA TYR A 592 21.80 23.42 -5.98
C TYR A 592 20.55 24.00 -5.28
N PRO A 593 20.65 25.19 -4.64
CA PRO A 593 19.60 25.74 -3.78
C PRO A 593 18.25 25.89 -4.48
N ARG A 594 18.23 26.30 -5.76
CA ARG A 594 16.99 26.42 -6.55
C ARG A 594 16.29 25.06 -6.73
N ARG A 595 17.05 23.97 -6.91
CA ARG A 595 16.50 22.62 -7.04
C ARG A 595 16.02 22.12 -5.69
N TYR A 596 16.78 22.35 -4.62
CA TYR A 596 16.35 22.01 -3.27
C TYR A 596 15.03 22.69 -2.91
N HIS A 597 14.90 24.00 -3.12
CA HIS A 597 13.66 24.71 -2.81
C HIS A 597 12.49 24.21 -3.66
N ALA A 598 12.69 23.97 -4.96
CA ALA A 598 11.65 23.39 -5.81
C ALA A 598 11.23 21.99 -5.32
N PHE A 599 12.19 21.14 -4.93
CA PHE A 599 11.93 19.83 -4.33
C PHE A 599 11.14 19.99 -3.02
N PHE A 600 11.64 20.79 -2.08
CA PHE A 600 11.08 20.97 -0.74
C PHE A 600 9.65 21.47 -0.79
N TYR A 601 9.39 22.57 -1.52
CA TYR A 601 8.05 23.16 -1.58
C TYR A 601 7.05 22.21 -2.26
N CYS A 602 7.43 21.58 -3.37
CA CYS A 602 6.57 20.61 -4.05
C CYS A 602 6.29 19.38 -3.17
N ASN A 603 7.32 18.84 -2.51
CA ASN A 603 7.18 17.67 -1.63
C ASN A 603 6.32 17.98 -0.40
N ALA A 604 6.52 19.13 0.24
CA ALA A 604 5.70 19.58 1.36
C ALA A 604 4.23 19.80 0.94
N THR A 605 3.98 20.38 -0.24
CA THR A 605 2.59 20.48 -0.75
C THR A 605 1.96 19.13 -1.01
N ALA A 606 2.73 18.15 -1.52
CA ALA A 606 2.25 16.81 -1.75
C ALA A 606 1.86 16.12 -0.43
N PHE A 607 2.72 16.22 0.58
CA PHE A 607 2.45 15.70 1.92
C PHE A 607 1.20 16.33 2.53
N MET A 608 1.12 17.67 2.56
CA MET A 608 0.02 18.39 3.21
C MET A 608 -1.32 18.21 2.47
N ALA A 609 -1.32 18.21 1.14
CA ALA A 609 -2.52 17.94 0.35
C ALA A 609 -3.04 16.51 0.58
N SER A 610 -2.13 15.56 0.77
CA SER A 610 -2.48 14.15 1.04
C SER A 610 -3.02 13.97 2.45
N VAL A 611 -2.42 14.61 3.46
CA VAL A 611 -2.95 14.61 4.83
C VAL A 611 -4.33 15.27 4.89
N ALA A 612 -4.54 16.39 4.21
CA ALA A 612 -5.86 17.00 4.08
C ALA A 612 -6.88 16.03 3.47
N LEU A 613 -6.49 15.34 2.40
CA LEU A 613 -7.34 14.36 1.73
C LEU A 613 -7.64 13.14 2.62
N ILE A 614 -6.68 12.65 3.42
CA ILE A 614 -6.90 11.60 4.44
C ILE A 614 -7.95 12.06 5.46
N ILE A 615 -7.79 13.25 6.03
CA ILE A 615 -8.72 13.78 7.04
C ILE A 615 -10.15 13.91 6.48
N LEU A 616 -10.29 14.38 5.24
CA LEU A 616 -11.59 14.49 4.58
C LEU A 616 -12.19 13.12 4.27
N LEU A 617 -11.39 12.13 3.89
CA LEU A 617 -11.87 10.80 3.49
C LEU A 617 -12.20 9.88 4.67
N VAL A 618 -11.51 10.02 5.80
CA VAL A 618 -11.79 9.18 6.97
C VAL A 618 -13.17 9.48 7.55
N ASN A 619 -13.59 10.74 7.58
CA ASN A 619 -14.89 11.09 8.14
C ASN A 619 -16.01 10.93 7.10
N PRO A 620 -17.02 10.07 7.36
CA PRO A 620 -18.12 9.82 6.43
C PRO A 620 -18.92 11.08 6.06
N LYS A 621 -18.99 12.05 6.96
CA LYS A 621 -19.65 13.33 6.71
C LYS A 621 -18.81 14.23 5.79
N LEU A 622 -17.48 14.24 5.98
CA LEU A 622 -16.58 15.14 5.26
C LEU A 622 -16.31 14.69 3.82
N TYR A 623 -16.25 13.38 3.54
CA TYR A 623 -15.96 12.94 2.16
C TYR A 623 -17.13 13.18 1.22
N LYS A 624 -18.38 12.96 1.66
CA LYS A 624 -19.59 13.22 0.86
C LYS A 624 -19.68 14.69 0.49
N LEU A 625 -19.38 15.56 1.45
CA LEU A 625 -19.25 16.99 1.24
C LEU A 625 -18.08 17.32 0.29
N GLY A 626 -16.93 16.68 0.50
CA GLY A 626 -15.73 16.89 -0.31
C GLY A 626 -15.90 16.52 -1.79
N ILE A 627 -16.75 15.54 -2.10
CA ILE A 627 -17.13 15.22 -3.48
C ILE A 627 -17.99 16.33 -4.09
N ARG A 628 -18.95 16.86 -3.33
CA ARG A 628 -19.87 17.93 -3.78
C ARG A 628 -19.13 19.24 -4.09
N CYS A 629 -18.12 19.58 -3.28
CA CYS A 629 -17.36 20.82 -3.42
C CYS A 629 -16.10 20.68 -4.30
N TYR A 630 -15.89 19.55 -4.98
CA TYR A 630 -14.66 19.24 -5.75
C TYR A 630 -13.35 19.27 -4.94
N ALA A 631 -13.44 19.40 -3.61
CA ALA A 631 -12.34 19.47 -2.66
C ALA A 631 -11.34 18.32 -2.83
N LEU A 632 -11.86 17.08 -2.83
CA LEU A 632 -11.04 15.87 -2.96
C LEU A 632 -10.27 15.83 -4.28
N TYR A 633 -10.87 16.35 -5.36
CA TYR A 633 -10.23 16.41 -6.66
C TYR A 633 -9.11 17.45 -6.69
N VAL A 634 -9.34 18.63 -6.10
CA VAL A 634 -8.31 19.68 -6.01
C VAL A 634 -7.13 19.20 -5.17
N CYS A 635 -7.38 18.66 -3.97
CA CYS A 635 -6.32 18.11 -3.11
C CYS A 635 -5.53 17.00 -3.82
N MET A 636 -6.21 16.10 -4.53
CA MET A 636 -5.56 15.05 -5.32
C MET A 636 -4.66 15.64 -6.42
N MET A 637 -5.16 16.58 -7.21
CA MET A 637 -4.37 17.17 -8.31
C MET A 637 -3.17 17.94 -7.76
N VAL A 638 -3.36 18.74 -6.70
CA VAL A 638 -2.26 19.44 -6.01
C VAL A 638 -1.23 18.45 -5.48
N GLY A 639 -1.69 17.36 -4.85
CA GLY A 639 -0.82 16.30 -4.34
C GLY A 639 0.03 15.65 -5.42
N MET A 640 -0.58 15.28 -6.55
CA MET A 640 0.09 14.60 -7.66
C MET A 640 1.08 15.53 -8.39
N PHE A 641 0.72 16.80 -8.64
CA PHE A 641 1.64 17.77 -9.21
C PHE A 641 2.80 18.10 -8.27
N GLY A 642 2.53 18.18 -6.96
CA GLY A 642 3.57 18.30 -5.93
C GLY A 642 4.55 17.13 -5.98
N LEU A 643 4.04 15.89 -6.06
CA LEU A 643 4.89 14.71 -6.13
C LEU A 643 5.74 14.68 -7.40
N MET A 644 5.15 14.96 -8.58
CA MET A 644 5.90 15.02 -9.85
C MET A 644 6.95 16.13 -9.86
N GLY A 645 6.61 17.31 -9.31
CA GLY A 645 7.53 18.44 -9.19
C GLY A 645 8.71 18.12 -8.27
N ALA A 646 8.44 17.47 -7.14
CA ALA A 646 9.46 17.00 -6.22
C ALA A 646 10.38 15.97 -6.90
N TYR A 647 9.81 14.97 -7.57
CA TYR A 647 10.59 13.98 -8.30
C TYR A 647 11.51 14.61 -9.36
N ALA A 648 10.98 15.54 -10.18
CA ALA A 648 11.76 16.20 -11.23
C ALA A 648 12.91 17.06 -10.68
N ALA A 649 12.69 17.75 -9.56
CA ALA A 649 13.71 18.57 -8.92
C ALA A 649 14.75 17.73 -8.16
N GLY A 650 14.31 16.62 -7.55
CA GLY A 650 15.13 15.78 -6.68
C GLY A 650 15.99 14.75 -7.41
N SER A 651 15.43 14.04 -8.40
CA SER A 651 16.08 12.89 -9.05
C SER A 651 17.19 13.28 -10.03
N ALA A 652 17.07 14.43 -10.70
CA ALA A 652 18.01 14.86 -11.72
C ALA A 652 18.98 15.94 -11.19
N ARG A 653 20.29 15.71 -11.38
CA ARG A 653 21.35 16.70 -11.04
C ARG A 653 21.87 17.49 -12.24
N LYS A 654 21.93 16.89 -13.44
CA LYS A 654 22.44 17.54 -14.65
C LYS A 654 21.33 17.88 -15.64
N VAL A 655 21.61 18.79 -16.56
CA VAL A 655 20.65 19.33 -17.54
C VAL A 655 20.01 18.23 -18.40
N ARG A 656 20.79 17.29 -18.95
CA ARG A 656 20.25 16.22 -19.83
C ARG A 656 19.21 15.34 -19.15
N THR A 657 19.52 14.82 -17.95
CA THR A 657 18.58 13.99 -17.19
C THR A 657 17.38 14.82 -16.70
N SER A 658 17.60 16.10 -16.40
CA SER A 658 16.52 17.03 -16.06
C SER A 658 15.56 17.27 -17.23
N ILE A 659 16.07 17.51 -18.44
CA ILE A 659 15.26 17.68 -19.66
C ILE A 659 14.39 16.44 -19.87
N TYR A 660 14.97 15.25 -19.76
CA TYR A 660 14.23 14.00 -19.91
C TYR A 660 13.04 13.88 -18.94
N VAL A 661 13.25 14.14 -17.65
CA VAL A 661 12.16 14.09 -16.66
C VAL A 661 11.11 15.18 -16.90
N PHE A 662 11.53 16.40 -17.28
CA PHE A 662 10.59 17.47 -17.64
C PHE A 662 9.76 17.14 -18.89
N VAL A 663 10.36 16.49 -19.89
CA VAL A 663 9.62 15.99 -21.07
C VAL A 663 8.59 14.95 -20.64
N LEU A 664 8.95 13.99 -19.80
CA LEU A 664 8.01 13.01 -19.25
C LEU A 664 6.85 13.68 -18.47
N VAL A 665 7.15 14.66 -17.60
CA VAL A 665 6.12 15.46 -16.92
C VAL A 665 5.21 16.17 -17.94
N GLY A 666 5.81 16.74 -19.00
CA GLY A 666 5.08 17.36 -20.10
C GLY A 666 4.17 16.39 -20.83
N VAL A 667 4.60 15.14 -21.06
CA VAL A 667 3.77 14.07 -21.64
C VAL A 667 2.57 13.76 -20.75
N VAL A 668 2.77 13.66 -19.43
CA VAL A 668 1.65 13.44 -18.47
C VAL A 668 0.66 14.61 -18.51
N ILE A 669 1.16 15.86 -18.52
CA ILE A 669 0.30 17.05 -18.62
C ILE A 669 -0.44 17.10 -19.95
N ALA A 670 0.23 16.82 -21.06
CA ALA A 670 -0.38 16.76 -22.38
C ALA A 670 -1.47 15.69 -22.44
N PHE A 671 -1.20 14.50 -21.89
CA PHE A 671 -2.18 13.43 -21.74
C PHE A 671 -3.43 13.88 -20.96
N LEU A 672 -3.23 14.56 -19.82
CA LEU A 672 -4.32 15.14 -19.02
C LEU A 672 -5.14 16.20 -19.80
N LEU A 673 -4.47 17.06 -20.57
CA LEU A 673 -5.11 18.07 -21.40
C LEU A 673 -5.91 17.44 -22.55
N VAL A 674 -5.37 16.43 -23.23
CA VAL A 674 -6.09 15.67 -24.26
C VAL A 674 -7.34 15.02 -23.67
N GLN A 675 -7.22 14.41 -22.49
CA GLN A 675 -8.35 13.82 -21.77
C GLN A 675 -9.43 14.86 -21.46
N LEU A 676 -9.04 16.05 -21.01
CA LEU A 676 -9.94 17.18 -20.76
C LEU A 676 -10.64 17.64 -22.04
N VAL A 677 -9.89 17.86 -23.12
CA VAL A 677 -10.44 18.32 -24.40
C VAL A 677 -11.43 17.28 -24.95
N TYR A 678 -11.05 16.00 -24.94
CA TYR A 678 -11.92 14.90 -25.30
C TYR A 678 -13.23 14.90 -24.49
N PHE A 679 -13.15 15.11 -23.17
CA PHE A 679 -14.32 15.20 -22.31
C PHE A 679 -15.23 16.38 -22.67
N ASN A 680 -14.66 17.56 -22.91
CA ASN A 680 -15.43 18.75 -23.31
C ASN A 680 -16.10 18.53 -24.67
N ILE A 681 -15.40 17.94 -25.63
CA ILE A 681 -15.96 17.59 -26.94
C ILE A 681 -17.12 16.60 -26.75
N GLN A 682 -16.95 15.53 -25.98
CA GLN A 682 -18.02 14.57 -25.69
C GLN A 682 -19.24 15.22 -25.02
N ALA A 683 -19.03 16.16 -24.10
CA ALA A 683 -20.11 16.90 -23.45
C ALA A 683 -20.88 17.77 -24.45
N VAL A 684 -20.16 18.50 -25.31
CA VAL A 684 -20.74 19.33 -26.38
C VAL A 684 -21.49 18.47 -27.40
N TRP A 685 -20.91 17.34 -27.83
CA TRP A 685 -21.55 16.40 -28.76
C TRP A 685 -22.81 15.76 -28.18
N LYS A 686 -22.83 15.43 -26.88
CA LYS A 686 -24.05 14.96 -26.21
C LYS A 686 -25.12 16.04 -26.15
N GLN A 687 -24.76 17.28 -25.80
CA GLN A 687 -25.70 18.40 -25.83
C GLN A 687 -26.23 18.65 -27.24
N LEU A 688 -25.38 18.55 -28.26
CA LEU A 688 -25.76 18.67 -29.66
C LEU A 688 -26.68 17.53 -30.11
N LEU A 689 -26.39 16.27 -29.73
CA LEU A 689 -27.25 15.11 -30.02
C LEU A 689 -28.62 15.22 -29.35
N VAL A 690 -28.70 15.70 -28.11
CA VAL A 690 -29.97 15.96 -27.43
C VAL A 690 -30.75 17.08 -28.13
N PHE A 691 -30.06 18.15 -28.54
CA PHE A 691 -30.65 19.24 -29.30
C PHE A 691 -31.19 18.79 -30.67
N LEU A 692 -30.47 17.88 -31.35
CA LEU A 692 -30.87 17.33 -32.65
C LEU A 692 -31.95 16.24 -32.56
N ASN A 693 -32.14 15.59 -31.41
CA ASN A 693 -33.18 14.55 -31.22
C ASN A 693 -34.55 15.09 -30.77
N VAL A 694 -34.74 16.40 -30.65
CA VAL A 694 -36.07 17.01 -30.48
C VAL A 694 -36.70 17.29 -31.85
N LYS A 695 -37.13 16.23 -32.54
CA LYS A 695 -38.24 16.19 -33.51
C LYS A 695 -38.31 14.82 -34.19
N LYS A 696 -38.94 13.85 -33.52
CA LYS A 696 -39.67 12.77 -34.19
C LYS A 696 -40.77 12.31 -33.25
N GLU A 697 -41.97 12.85 -33.47
CA GLU A 697 -43.20 12.17 -33.04
C GLU A 697 -43.29 10.85 -33.78
N PRO A 698 -43.55 9.71 -33.11
CA PRO A 698 -44.15 8.57 -33.75
C PRO A 698 -45.68 8.67 -33.55
N THR A 699 -46.38 8.91 -34.65
CA THR A 699 -47.80 8.62 -34.79
C THR A 699 -48.07 7.18 -34.38
N SER A 700 -49.07 7.01 -33.52
CA SER A 700 -49.68 5.73 -33.18
C SER A 700 -50.05 4.94 -34.44
N ASN A 701 -49.64 3.67 -34.51
CA ASN A 701 -50.50 2.62 -35.03
C ASN A 701 -50.11 1.29 -34.39
N SER A 702 -51.15 0.65 -33.86
CA SER A 702 -51.17 -0.73 -33.40
C SER A 702 -50.78 -1.67 -34.52
N ASP A 703 -49.89 -2.63 -34.25
CA ASP A 703 -50.02 -3.97 -34.82
C ASP A 703 -49.43 -5.02 -33.87
N SER A 704 -50.22 -6.07 -33.74
CA SER A 704 -50.06 -7.25 -32.91
C SER A 704 -48.89 -8.13 -33.38
N ALA A 705 -48.11 -8.71 -32.45
CA ALA A 705 -47.97 -10.16 -32.28
C ALA A 705 -46.68 -10.60 -31.55
N ASN A 706 -46.90 -11.52 -30.62
CA ASN A 706 -46.07 -12.67 -30.20
C ASN A 706 -44.79 -12.46 -29.36
N THR A 707 -45.04 -12.64 -28.07
CA THR A 707 -44.25 -13.32 -27.04
C THR A 707 -43.27 -14.40 -27.55
N THR A 708 -41.99 -14.19 -27.29
CA THR A 708 -41.00 -15.25 -27.02
C THR A 708 -40.36 -14.95 -25.66
N ASN A 709 -41.00 -15.45 -24.59
CA ASN A 709 -40.40 -15.48 -23.27
C ASN A 709 -39.49 -16.71 -23.17
N GLY A 710 -38.18 -16.49 -23.23
CA GLY A 710 -37.17 -17.52 -22.97
C GLY A 710 -35.76 -17.04 -23.31
N SER A 711 -35.01 -16.57 -22.30
CA SER A 711 -33.52 -16.43 -22.19
C SER A 711 -33.01 -15.11 -21.55
N SER A 712 -33.86 -14.27 -20.95
CA SER A 712 -33.39 -13.01 -20.33
C SER A 712 -32.56 -13.19 -19.04
N SER A 713 -32.64 -14.34 -18.35
CA SER A 713 -31.87 -14.57 -17.11
C SER A 713 -30.37 -14.75 -17.36
N ASP A 714 -30.00 -15.47 -18.42
CA ASP A 714 -28.59 -15.86 -18.65
C ASP A 714 -27.75 -14.70 -19.19
N SER A 715 -28.37 -13.77 -19.92
CA SER A 715 -27.71 -12.58 -20.45
C SER A 715 -27.45 -11.53 -19.36
N GLU A 716 -28.42 -11.28 -18.46
CA GLU A 716 -28.23 -10.37 -17.33
C GLU A 716 -27.21 -10.89 -16.31
N GLN A 717 -27.20 -12.20 -16.04
CA GLN A 717 -26.24 -12.83 -15.14
C GLN A 717 -24.82 -12.81 -15.71
N ASN A 718 -24.65 -13.02 -17.03
CA ASN A 718 -23.36 -12.89 -17.73
C ASN A 718 -22.86 -11.44 -17.80
N ILE A 719 -23.74 -10.44 -17.90
CA ILE A 719 -23.34 -9.02 -17.91
C ILE A 719 -22.92 -8.58 -16.50
N ALA A 720 -23.61 -9.05 -15.46
CA ALA A 720 -23.28 -8.76 -14.07
C ALA A 720 -21.93 -9.37 -13.65
N SER A 721 -21.66 -10.62 -14.01
CA SER A 721 -20.39 -11.31 -13.69
C SER A 721 -19.19 -10.64 -14.38
N ASN A 722 -19.31 -10.30 -15.67
CA ASN A 722 -18.26 -9.59 -16.41
C ASN A 722 -17.96 -8.19 -15.83
N THR A 723 -18.97 -7.49 -15.31
CA THR A 723 -18.80 -6.15 -14.71
C THR A 723 -18.10 -6.21 -13.35
N GLU A 724 -18.36 -7.25 -12.56
CA GLU A 724 -17.71 -7.46 -11.26
C GLU A 724 -16.23 -7.82 -11.43
N GLU A 725 -15.90 -8.70 -12.38
CA GLU A 725 -14.52 -9.08 -12.70
C GLU A 725 -13.69 -7.88 -13.20
N GLU A 726 -14.27 -7.03 -14.07
CA GLU A 726 -13.62 -5.81 -14.54
C GLU A 726 -13.37 -4.81 -13.38
N SER A 727 -14.28 -4.75 -12.40
CA SER A 727 -14.11 -3.93 -11.20
C SER A 727 -12.94 -4.42 -10.34
N LYS A 728 -12.83 -5.74 -10.11
CA LYS A 728 -11.72 -6.34 -9.34
C LYS A 728 -10.38 -6.14 -10.03
N LYS A 729 -10.34 -6.29 -11.37
CA LYS A 729 -9.12 -6.02 -12.16
C LYS A 729 -8.61 -4.60 -11.96
N LYS A 730 -9.49 -3.58 -11.97
CA LYS A 730 -9.09 -2.17 -11.75
C LYS A 730 -8.45 -1.95 -10.37
N GLU A 731 -8.93 -2.64 -9.35
CA GLU A 731 -8.36 -2.58 -8.00
C GLU A 731 -6.93 -3.16 -7.96
N TYR A 732 -6.70 -4.32 -8.59
CA TYR A 732 -5.36 -4.90 -8.69
C TYR A 732 -4.39 -4.02 -9.48
N LEU A 733 -4.86 -3.43 -10.57
CA LEU A 733 -4.07 -2.47 -11.35
C LEU A 733 -3.71 -1.23 -10.54
N MET A 734 -4.59 -0.78 -9.64
CA MET A 734 -4.31 0.33 -8.73
C MET A 734 -3.17 -0.03 -7.80
N THR A 735 -3.23 -1.18 -7.14
CA THR A 735 -2.19 -1.63 -6.21
C THR A 735 -0.84 -1.77 -6.90
N LEU A 736 -0.81 -2.30 -8.14
CA LEU A 736 0.43 -2.44 -8.91
C LEU A 736 1.01 -1.08 -9.35
N ALA A 737 0.15 -0.12 -9.69
CA ALA A 737 0.59 1.23 -10.01
C ALA A 737 1.12 1.97 -8.77
N ILE A 738 0.44 1.83 -7.63
CA ILE A 738 0.89 2.34 -6.32
C ILE A 738 2.27 1.76 -5.97
N LEU A 739 2.43 0.43 -6.10
CA LEU A 739 3.69 -0.29 -5.90
C LEU A 739 4.82 0.34 -6.72
N ALA A 740 4.61 0.47 -8.04
CA ALA A 740 5.64 1.00 -8.90
C ALA A 740 5.93 2.48 -8.62
N ALA A 741 4.90 3.29 -8.31
CA ALA A 741 5.07 4.70 -7.98
C ALA A 741 5.92 4.90 -6.72
N SER A 742 5.71 4.12 -5.65
CA SER A 742 6.49 4.24 -4.41
C SER A 742 7.95 3.89 -4.62
N VAL A 743 8.23 2.70 -5.15
CA VAL A 743 9.60 2.19 -5.31
C VAL A 743 10.42 3.05 -6.27
N THR A 744 9.82 3.50 -7.37
CA THR A 744 10.53 4.32 -8.36
C THR A 744 10.74 5.76 -7.89
N TYR A 745 9.82 6.30 -7.09
CA TYR A 745 10.02 7.61 -6.48
C TYR A 745 11.19 7.56 -5.49
N GLN A 746 11.18 6.61 -4.55
CA GLN A 746 12.25 6.45 -3.56
C GLN A 746 13.61 6.21 -4.24
N ALA A 747 13.69 5.26 -5.17
CA ALA A 747 14.93 4.94 -5.87
C ALA A 747 15.41 6.07 -6.81
N GLY A 748 14.49 6.91 -7.30
CA GLY A 748 14.85 8.08 -8.09
C GLY A 748 15.52 9.18 -7.25
N LEU A 749 15.14 9.30 -5.97
CA LEU A 749 15.74 10.27 -5.04
C LEU A 749 17.02 9.73 -4.39
N ASN A 750 17.08 8.42 -4.18
CA ASN A 750 18.23 7.68 -3.65
C ASN A 750 18.71 6.65 -4.69
N PRO A 751 19.59 7.07 -5.62
CA PRO A 751 20.04 6.22 -6.73
C PRO A 751 20.91 5.05 -6.25
N PRO A 752 21.01 3.97 -7.05
CA PRO A 752 21.80 2.79 -6.72
C PRO A 752 23.29 3.13 -6.57
N GLY A 753 23.95 2.42 -5.66
CA GLY A 753 25.33 2.72 -5.28
C GLY A 753 25.46 3.93 -4.36
N SER A 754 24.35 4.48 -3.86
CA SER A 754 24.28 5.70 -3.05
C SER A 754 24.83 6.93 -3.77
N VAL A 755 24.98 8.02 -3.02
CA VAL A 755 25.60 9.27 -3.44
C VAL A 755 26.95 9.45 -2.75
N TRP A 756 27.84 10.21 -3.39
CA TRP A 756 29.12 10.59 -2.80
C TRP A 756 28.91 11.38 -1.50
N GLN A 757 29.65 11.00 -0.46
CA GLN A 757 29.60 11.65 0.86
C GLN A 757 30.85 12.49 1.18
N GLU A 758 31.97 12.29 0.46
CA GLU A 758 33.20 13.08 0.59
C GLU A 758 33.72 13.52 -0.80
N GLY A 759 34.51 14.61 -0.85
CA GLY A 759 35.17 15.12 -2.07
C GLY A 759 34.38 16.18 -2.86
N GLY A 760 34.80 16.47 -4.10
CA GLY A 760 34.22 17.55 -4.92
C GLY A 760 32.86 17.23 -5.57
N ASN A 761 32.38 15.99 -5.48
CA ASN A 761 31.16 15.51 -6.13
C ASN A 761 30.04 15.14 -5.15
N VAL A 762 30.08 15.63 -3.91
CA VAL A 762 29.16 15.23 -2.83
C VAL A 762 27.69 15.45 -3.22
N GLY A 763 26.86 14.43 -2.95
CA GLY A 763 25.44 14.39 -3.33
C GLY A 763 25.15 14.00 -4.79
N ASN A 764 26.18 13.74 -5.61
CA ASN A 764 26.01 13.11 -6.92
C ASN A 764 25.95 11.57 -6.78
N PRO A 765 25.18 10.87 -7.64
CA PRO A 765 25.12 9.41 -7.64
C PRO A 765 26.49 8.77 -7.93
N VAL A 766 26.94 7.83 -7.10
CA VAL A 766 28.25 7.18 -7.28
C VAL A 766 28.30 6.31 -8.54
N MET A 767 27.25 5.52 -8.77
CA MET A 767 27.15 4.64 -9.95
C MET A 767 27.27 5.42 -11.27
N ARG A 768 26.89 6.69 -11.28
CA ARG A 768 26.99 7.53 -12.47
C ARG A 768 28.43 7.74 -12.91
N ASP A 769 29.31 8.05 -11.96
CA ASP A 769 30.70 8.37 -12.27
C ASP A 769 31.48 7.09 -12.57
N ASN A 770 31.10 5.98 -11.92
CA ASN A 770 31.79 4.69 -12.06
C ASN A 770 31.30 3.84 -13.23
N ASN A 771 29.99 3.89 -13.54
CA ASN A 771 29.37 3.15 -14.63
C ASN A 771 28.20 3.95 -15.25
N TYR A 772 28.58 4.97 -16.03
CA TYR A 772 27.64 5.88 -16.68
C TYR A 772 26.53 5.19 -17.52
N PRO A 773 26.81 4.14 -18.33
CA PRO A 773 25.76 3.42 -19.06
C PRO A 773 24.71 2.77 -18.17
N ARG A 774 25.12 2.09 -17.09
CA ARG A 774 24.19 1.44 -16.14
C ARG A 774 23.35 2.45 -15.40
N TYR A 775 23.97 3.55 -14.93
CA TYR A 775 23.23 4.63 -14.30
C TYR A 775 22.15 5.21 -15.22
N ASN A 776 22.46 5.44 -16.50
CA ASN A 776 21.45 5.95 -17.45
C ASN A 776 20.33 4.93 -17.70
N ALA A 777 20.65 3.66 -17.86
CA ALA A 777 19.64 2.60 -18.00
C ALA A 777 18.71 2.58 -16.78
N PHE A 778 19.27 2.57 -15.56
CA PHE A 778 18.52 2.70 -14.32
C PHE A 778 17.63 3.95 -14.33
N PHE A 779 18.22 5.13 -14.56
CA PHE A 779 17.54 6.41 -14.43
C PHE A 779 16.35 6.56 -15.39
N TYR A 780 16.53 6.17 -16.66
CA TYR A 780 15.49 6.27 -17.68
C TYR A 780 14.37 5.24 -17.45
N CYS A 781 14.72 3.99 -17.15
CA CYS A 781 13.75 2.94 -16.84
C CYS A 781 12.92 3.30 -15.58
N ASN A 782 13.59 3.76 -14.52
CA ASN A 782 12.96 4.14 -13.26
C ASN A 782 12.03 5.36 -13.43
N SER A 783 12.49 6.41 -14.11
CA SER A 783 11.68 7.61 -14.37
C SER A 783 10.47 7.33 -15.27
N THR A 784 10.63 6.45 -16.26
CA THR A 784 9.51 6.02 -17.13
C THR A 784 8.48 5.25 -16.34
N SER A 785 8.90 4.29 -15.51
CA SER A 785 8.01 3.50 -14.66
C SER A 785 7.27 4.38 -13.65
N PHE A 786 7.94 5.37 -13.04
CA PHE A 786 7.28 6.37 -12.19
C PHE A 786 6.18 7.13 -12.93
N MET A 787 6.46 7.67 -14.11
CA MET A 787 5.47 8.48 -14.83
C MET A 787 4.33 7.63 -15.42
N ALA A 788 4.65 6.40 -15.88
CA ALA A 788 3.66 5.43 -16.32
C ALA A 788 2.70 5.05 -15.18
N SER A 789 3.19 4.84 -13.97
CA SER A 789 2.35 4.52 -12.82
C SER A 789 1.45 5.69 -12.41
N ILE A 790 1.93 6.94 -12.48
CA ILE A 790 1.10 8.14 -12.29
C ILE A 790 -0.05 8.20 -13.33
N ILE A 791 0.23 7.92 -14.61
CA ILE A 791 -0.79 7.87 -15.66
C ILE A 791 -1.86 6.82 -15.34
N VAL A 792 -1.44 5.62 -14.92
CA VAL A 792 -2.35 4.52 -14.55
C VAL A 792 -3.23 4.91 -13.36
N ILE A 793 -2.64 5.49 -12.32
CA ILE A 793 -3.35 5.98 -11.13
C ILE A 793 -4.41 7.01 -11.52
N ILE A 794 -4.05 8.01 -12.34
CA ILE A 794 -4.98 9.04 -12.82
C ILE A 794 -6.13 8.42 -13.62
N LEU A 795 -5.82 7.50 -14.54
CA LEU A 795 -6.82 6.81 -15.35
C LEU A 795 -7.80 6.01 -14.49
N LEU A 796 -7.29 5.28 -13.49
CA LEU A 796 -8.10 4.51 -12.54
C LEU A 796 -8.99 5.40 -11.65
N LEU A 797 -8.49 6.57 -11.26
CA LEU A 797 -9.23 7.51 -10.43
C LEU A 797 -10.31 8.28 -11.20
N GLN A 798 -10.12 8.51 -12.49
CA GLN A 798 -11.10 9.23 -13.30
C GLN A 798 -12.39 8.44 -13.55
N GLN A 799 -12.36 7.10 -13.45
CA GLN A 799 -13.52 6.17 -13.50
C GLN A 799 -14.61 6.50 -14.56
N TYR A 800 -14.26 7.27 -15.57
CA TYR A 800 -15.21 7.81 -16.54
C TYR A 800 -15.19 6.88 -17.74
N GLN A 801 -16.34 6.21 -17.95
CA GLN A 801 -16.82 5.56 -19.18
C GLN A 801 -16.97 4.04 -19.08
N LYS A 802 -18.07 3.63 -18.42
CA LYS A 802 -18.81 2.37 -18.70
C LYS A 802 -19.09 2.13 -20.20
N LYS A 803 -18.84 3.09 -21.10
CA LYS A 803 -19.19 3.06 -22.53
C LYS A 803 -18.04 2.72 -23.49
N TYR A 804 -16.77 2.82 -23.07
CA TYR A 804 -15.58 2.52 -23.91
C TYR A 804 -14.56 1.60 -23.20
N GLY A 805 -15.04 0.70 -22.33
CA GLY A 805 -14.22 -0.09 -21.41
C GLY A 805 -13.11 -0.92 -22.07
N GLY A 806 -13.32 -1.43 -23.29
CA GLY A 806 -12.34 -2.30 -23.96
C GLY A 806 -11.03 -1.62 -24.37
N PHE A 807 -11.11 -0.49 -25.09
CA PHE A 807 -9.91 0.22 -25.56
C PHE A 807 -9.13 0.86 -24.41
N LEU A 808 -9.84 1.44 -23.43
CA LEU A 808 -9.21 2.06 -22.27
C LEU A 808 -8.51 1.01 -21.39
N LEU A 809 -9.16 -0.13 -21.13
CA LEU A 809 -8.56 -1.23 -20.38
C LEU A 809 -7.33 -1.81 -21.11
N TYR A 810 -7.39 -1.90 -22.44
CA TYR A 810 -6.24 -2.31 -23.26
C TYR A 810 -5.07 -1.32 -23.13
N ALA A 811 -5.33 -0.02 -23.27
CA ALA A 811 -4.33 1.02 -23.09
C ALA A 811 -3.71 0.99 -21.68
N MET A 812 -4.54 0.79 -20.64
CA MET A 812 -4.06 0.65 -19.27
C MET A 812 -3.16 -0.57 -19.09
N ASN A 813 -3.55 -1.73 -19.62
CA ASN A 813 -2.71 -2.93 -19.56
C ASN A 813 -1.36 -2.70 -20.27
N MET A 814 -1.35 -1.97 -21.39
CA MET A 814 -0.10 -1.61 -22.07
C MET A 814 0.80 -0.71 -21.23
N VAL A 815 0.23 0.34 -20.61
CA VAL A 815 1.00 1.23 -19.73
C VAL A 815 1.53 0.48 -18.51
N ILE A 816 0.78 -0.50 -18.00
CA ILE A 816 1.21 -1.35 -16.87
C ILE A 816 2.34 -2.30 -17.27
N VAL A 817 2.31 -2.86 -18.48
CA VAL A 817 3.43 -3.64 -19.00
C VAL A 817 4.68 -2.74 -19.10
N VAL A 818 4.56 -1.54 -19.68
CA VAL A 818 5.66 -0.57 -19.73
C VAL A 818 6.17 -0.24 -18.33
N ASN A 819 5.27 -0.08 -17.36
CA ASN A 819 5.60 0.16 -15.97
C ASN A 819 6.43 -0.99 -15.35
N LEU A 820 5.99 -2.24 -15.51
CA LEU A 820 6.71 -3.42 -15.03
C LEU A 820 8.06 -3.63 -15.73
N LEU A 821 8.11 -3.37 -17.05
CA LEU A 821 9.35 -3.41 -17.83
C LEU A 821 10.35 -2.36 -17.34
N GLY A 822 9.88 -1.14 -17.08
CA GLY A 822 10.69 -0.07 -16.52
C GLY A 822 11.19 -0.42 -15.12
N LEU A 823 10.34 -0.99 -14.26
CA LEU A 823 10.73 -1.41 -12.92
C LEU A 823 11.80 -2.52 -12.95
N LEU A 824 11.61 -3.53 -13.79
CA LEU A 824 12.53 -4.66 -13.94
C LEU A 824 13.86 -4.22 -14.56
N GLY A 825 13.83 -3.35 -15.57
CA GLY A 825 15.01 -2.76 -16.19
C GLY A 825 15.79 -1.87 -15.21
N ALA A 826 15.09 -1.09 -14.38
CA ALA A 826 15.72 -0.30 -13.33
C ALA A 826 16.37 -1.20 -12.27
N TYR A 827 15.66 -2.21 -11.78
CA TYR A 827 16.22 -3.17 -10.82
C TYR A 827 17.47 -3.87 -11.38
N ALA A 828 17.41 -4.36 -12.62
CA ALA A 828 18.54 -5.02 -13.27
C ALA A 828 19.75 -4.10 -13.42
N ALA A 829 19.54 -2.87 -13.89
CA ALA A 829 20.62 -1.90 -14.05
C ALA A 829 21.21 -1.40 -12.72
N GLY A 830 20.38 -1.29 -11.68
CA GLY A 830 20.77 -0.72 -10.39
C GLY A 830 21.31 -1.72 -9.36
N SER A 831 20.89 -2.99 -9.39
CA SER A 831 21.34 -4.01 -8.43
C SER A 831 22.66 -4.69 -8.81
N CYS A 832 22.93 -4.83 -10.12
CA CYS A 832 24.10 -5.56 -10.61
C CYS A 832 25.36 -4.66 -10.61
N ARG A 833 26.47 -5.15 -10.07
CA ARG A 833 27.81 -4.54 -10.25
C ARG A 833 28.62 -5.23 -11.34
N ASP A 834 28.61 -6.57 -11.36
CA ASP A 834 29.43 -7.37 -12.26
C ASP A 834 28.64 -7.91 -13.47
N TRP A 835 29.32 -8.63 -14.36
CA TRP A 835 28.70 -9.24 -15.55
C TRP A 835 27.99 -10.56 -15.24
N GLU A 836 28.54 -11.40 -14.36
CA GLU A 836 27.94 -12.67 -13.95
C GLU A 836 26.62 -12.46 -13.19
N THR A 837 26.65 -11.55 -12.21
CA THR A 837 25.46 -11.14 -11.44
C THR A 837 24.41 -10.47 -12.33
N SER A 838 24.83 -9.78 -13.39
CA SER A 838 23.95 -9.23 -14.42
C SER A 838 23.31 -10.33 -15.28
N GLY A 839 24.04 -11.37 -15.64
CA GLY A 839 23.49 -12.51 -16.39
C GLY A 839 22.34 -13.20 -15.65
N TYR A 840 22.49 -13.39 -14.33
CA TYR A 840 21.45 -13.98 -13.49
C TYR A 840 20.17 -13.13 -13.43
N VAL A 841 20.30 -11.82 -13.19
CA VAL A 841 19.13 -10.93 -13.11
C VAL A 841 18.46 -10.77 -14.47
N ILE A 842 19.23 -10.76 -15.56
CA ILE A 842 18.69 -10.79 -16.93
C ILE A 842 17.92 -12.09 -17.17
N ALA A 843 18.43 -13.24 -16.73
CA ALA A 843 17.72 -14.52 -16.84
C ALA A 843 16.40 -14.52 -16.06
N LEU A 844 16.40 -14.04 -14.81
CA LEU A 844 15.17 -13.83 -14.03
C LEU A 844 14.21 -12.88 -14.75
N ALA A 845 14.74 -11.78 -15.30
CA ALA A 845 13.94 -10.84 -16.07
C ALA A 845 13.28 -11.53 -17.27
N VAL A 846 14.01 -12.36 -18.02
CA VAL A 846 13.45 -13.14 -19.14
C VAL A 846 12.32 -14.07 -18.68
N VAL A 847 12.43 -14.72 -17.53
CA VAL A 847 11.34 -15.54 -16.96
C VAL A 847 10.11 -14.67 -16.68
N VAL A 848 10.29 -13.52 -16.02
CA VAL A 848 9.19 -12.57 -15.75
C VAL A 848 8.57 -12.08 -17.07
N LEU A 849 9.39 -11.76 -18.07
CA LEU A 849 8.95 -11.34 -19.41
C LEU A 849 8.15 -12.45 -20.11
N ALA A 850 8.58 -13.71 -20.01
CA ALA A 850 7.85 -14.84 -20.55
C ALA A 850 6.46 -14.96 -19.89
N CYS A 851 6.37 -14.78 -18.56
CA CYS A 851 5.09 -14.71 -17.85
C CYS A 851 4.22 -13.54 -18.32
N ILE A 852 4.79 -12.35 -18.53
CA ILE A 852 4.08 -11.18 -19.07
C ILE A 852 3.57 -11.45 -20.49
N MET A 853 4.38 -12.06 -21.35
CA MET A 853 4.01 -12.41 -22.71
C MET A 853 2.88 -13.45 -22.74
N ILE A 854 2.95 -14.47 -21.89
CA ILE A 854 1.86 -15.44 -21.71
C ILE A 854 0.58 -14.73 -21.26
N HIS A 855 0.67 -13.80 -20.29
CA HIS A 855 -0.48 -13.00 -19.85
C HIS A 855 -1.11 -12.23 -21.01
N PHE A 856 -0.31 -11.55 -21.82
CA PHE A 856 -0.80 -10.78 -22.96
C PHE A 856 -1.43 -11.66 -24.04
N MET A 857 -0.83 -12.81 -24.34
CA MET A 857 -1.37 -13.78 -25.31
C MET A 857 -2.73 -14.34 -24.86
N LEU A 858 -2.89 -14.66 -23.58
CA LEU A 858 -4.16 -15.10 -23.00
C LEU A 858 -5.23 -14.01 -23.06
N LEU A 859 -4.89 -12.76 -22.74
CA LEU A 859 -5.80 -11.61 -22.86
C LEU A 859 -6.25 -11.37 -24.31
N TYR A 860 -5.31 -11.47 -25.26
CA TYR A 860 -5.62 -11.31 -26.68
C TYR A 860 -6.54 -12.42 -27.20
N HIS A 861 -6.33 -13.67 -26.76
CA HIS A 861 -7.16 -14.81 -27.16
C HIS A 861 -8.58 -14.73 -26.57
N ASN A 862 -8.72 -14.37 -25.29
CA ASN A 862 -10.02 -14.18 -24.65
C ASN A 862 -10.82 -13.02 -25.28
N GLY A 863 -10.15 -11.94 -25.69
CA GLY A 863 -10.76 -10.83 -26.42
C GLY A 863 -11.31 -11.24 -27.79
N LYS A 864 -10.61 -12.14 -28.49
CA LYS A 864 -11.03 -12.65 -29.81
C LYS A 864 -12.20 -13.64 -29.72
N SER A 865 -12.26 -14.43 -28.65
CA SER A 865 -13.39 -15.33 -28.36
C SER A 865 -14.70 -14.56 -28.14
N LYS A 866 -14.67 -13.51 -27.31
CA LYS A 866 -15.84 -12.64 -27.07
C LYS A 866 -16.30 -11.89 -28.34
N GLY A 867 -15.39 -11.55 -29.26
CA GLY A 867 -15.73 -10.94 -30.54
C GLY A 867 -16.31 -11.90 -31.59
N ARG A 868 -16.12 -13.22 -31.44
CA ARG A 868 -16.60 -14.22 -32.40
C ARG A 868 -18.02 -14.72 -32.10
N VAL A 869 -18.47 -14.62 -30.85
CA VAL A 869 -19.83 -14.98 -30.44
C VAL A 869 -20.88 -13.94 -30.88
N GLY A 870 -20.47 -12.70 -31.17
CA GLY A 870 -21.35 -11.66 -31.71
C GLY A 870 -21.42 -11.57 -33.24
N GLY A 871 -20.71 -12.42 -33.98
CA GLY A 871 -20.52 -12.27 -35.43
C GLY A 871 -20.69 -13.54 -36.27
N VAL A 872 -21.23 -14.63 -35.70
CA VAL A 872 -21.48 -15.88 -36.44
C VAL A 872 -22.90 -16.36 -36.18
N GLN A 873 -23.88 -15.58 -36.63
CA GLN A 873 -25.22 -16.12 -36.92
C GLN A 873 -25.96 -15.25 -37.94
N GLU A 874 -25.29 -14.87 -39.02
CA GLU A 874 -25.94 -14.42 -40.24
C GLU A 874 -25.10 -14.95 -41.41
N ILE A 875 -25.77 -15.33 -42.50
CA ILE A 875 -25.21 -15.95 -43.72
C ILE A 875 -25.15 -17.48 -43.65
N ASN A 876 -26.30 -18.13 -43.80
CA ASN A 876 -26.56 -19.07 -44.91
C ASN A 876 -27.92 -19.75 -44.75
N THR A 877 -28.96 -19.20 -45.39
CA THR A 877 -30.04 -19.96 -46.03
C THR A 877 -30.87 -19.00 -46.91
N LEU A 878 -30.51 -18.92 -48.20
CA LEU A 878 -31.41 -18.41 -49.23
C LEU A 878 -32.54 -19.43 -49.45
N PRO A 879 -33.82 -19.01 -49.55
CA PRO A 879 -34.88 -19.88 -50.01
C PRO A 879 -34.89 -19.90 -51.55
N VAL A 880 -34.61 -21.05 -52.15
CA VAL A 880 -34.96 -21.29 -53.55
C VAL A 880 -36.36 -21.89 -53.55
N ASN A 881 -37.34 -21.09 -53.95
CA ASN A 881 -38.65 -21.54 -54.39
C ASN A 881 -38.85 -21.00 -55.80
N HIS A 882 -38.92 -21.88 -56.80
CA HIS A 882 -39.77 -21.70 -57.97
C HIS A 882 -40.04 -23.07 -58.62
N SER A 883 -41.34 -23.37 -58.71
CA SER A 883 -42.06 -24.33 -59.57
C SER A 883 -41.59 -25.78 -59.61
#